data_AF-A0A7C5ZI75-F1
#
_entry.id   AF-A0A7C5ZI75-F1
#
_cell.length_a   1.000
_cell.length_b   1.000
_cell.length_c   1.000
_cell.angle_alpha   90.00
_cell.angle_beta   90.00
_cell.angle_gamma   90.00
#
_symmetry.space_group_name_H-M   'P 1'
#
loop_
_entity.id
_entity.type
_entity.pdbx_description
1 polymer ?
#
loop_
_entity_poly.entity_id
_entity_poly.type
_entity_poly.pdbx_seq_one_letter_code
_entity_poly.pdbx_strand_id
1 'polypeptide(L)'
;MSTGTPKQSTGAPGPSDAELESLRKQAGDFVMLGNTSEIRKLADDGVLDRVLGKVTAWGRRSSIWPMLFGTACCFIEMAASAASRYDISRFGSEVMRASPRQADLMVVAGTVTKKMAPLIVRLYHQMADPKWVMAMGACSISGGPFKDGYNVVSGIDEFIPVDIYVPGCPPKPEALLFGLMKLQEKIDKLPLSQYRWKEPASKIYPIPLLGPDIVDLRQTAEIRERMAGQTETQEAEAPAPAEEPRRRHERPTTAEASPLAPGQMQLSGDAETLAALRLALAPSQEAGDGRLVLPAERLLDVARALQSVHGWDYLSNLTSVDYPDRFEVVYHLYSSRRTGSPITMKVAAPKDEPVVDSVVGVWRGADLQEREVYDMMGIRFAGHPNLKRVLLWDGFDGFPLRKDYLEAYYEEPGKPFSSRWPSGHHIRAEERTAFGRNVRYPSGWDPSAWKAPAPDVPIVDAAEAKAGLPLTDKLTVRFGPQHPSTHGVFQMVVTLDGETIVRLEPVVGYLHRNHEKIGERNTYIQNIPYTDRLDYLSSMSNNLAYVLAVEKLMGTQVPERAEYIRVLMAEFTRISNHFLAVGTYLNDLGAYFTPVLYGFEERELILDLFEATAGSRMMCNYLRFGGVARDLPDDVLDRMRELAFERLPRSIAEVDRLVRGNEILVARSKGVSPMSAEHLLNCSITGPMLRAAGIPYDVRKVEPYSIYDRFEFEIPTGTTGDLYDRFTVRLAEMYQSLSIVQQALRDLPAGEVLTGRKLWQVRVPKGEAYARIEAPKGELGFFVVSDGGPNPYRYHVRAPSFINLTALDDMCRGLKVADSIAVFGSVDINMGECDR
;
A
#
# COMPACT_ATOMS: atom_id res chain seq x y z
N MET A 1 -74.97 -10.04 -25.31
CA MET A 1 -75.89 -9.27 -26.18
C MET A 1 -75.50 -7.80 -26.11
N SER A 2 -75.67 -7.13 -27.26
CA SER A 2 -75.51 -5.70 -27.58
C SER A 2 -74.11 -5.06 -27.54
N THR A 3 -73.53 -5.04 -28.74
CA THR A 3 -72.70 -3.96 -29.29
C THR A 3 -73.35 -2.59 -29.10
N GLY A 4 -72.67 -1.67 -28.41
CA GLY A 4 -73.01 -0.24 -28.38
C GLY A 4 -71.98 0.57 -29.15
N THR A 5 -72.38 1.13 -30.29
CA THR A 5 -71.63 2.13 -31.08
C THR A 5 -71.56 3.47 -30.34
N PRO A 6 -70.41 4.17 -30.33
CA PRO A 6 -70.39 5.62 -30.16
C PRO A 6 -70.26 6.32 -31.53
N LYS A 7 -71.34 7.04 -31.85
CA LYS A 7 -71.49 8.26 -32.67
C LYS A 7 -70.31 8.71 -33.53
N GLN A 8 -70.59 8.82 -34.83
CA GLN A 8 -69.87 9.65 -35.79
C GLN A 8 -69.90 11.13 -35.34
N SER A 9 -68.74 11.70 -35.03
CA SER A 9 -68.55 13.15 -35.02
C SER A 9 -68.04 13.59 -36.39
N THR A 10 -68.73 14.57 -36.94
CA THR A 10 -68.49 15.28 -38.20
C THR A 10 -67.03 15.67 -38.41
N GLY A 11 -66.49 15.29 -39.57
CA GLY A 11 -65.10 15.51 -39.94
C GLY A 11 -64.75 16.98 -40.15
N ALA A 12 -63.63 17.39 -39.54
CA ALA A 12 -62.74 18.33 -40.20
C ALA A 12 -62.11 17.64 -41.42
N PRO A 13 -61.97 18.30 -42.56
CA PRO A 13 -61.24 17.72 -43.68
C PRO A 13 -59.83 17.36 -43.20
N GLY A 14 -59.46 16.10 -43.39
CA GLY A 14 -58.09 15.66 -43.13
C GLY A 14 -57.10 16.50 -43.93
N PRO A 15 -55.85 16.60 -43.46
CA PRO A 15 -54.82 17.38 -44.15
C PRO A 15 -54.75 16.96 -45.61
N SER A 16 -54.63 17.95 -46.49
CA SER A 16 -54.50 17.71 -47.93
C SER A 16 -53.26 16.86 -48.22
N ASP A 17 -53.25 16.14 -49.35
CA ASP A 17 -52.09 15.33 -49.74
C ASP A 17 -50.79 16.15 -49.78
N ALA A 18 -50.88 17.45 -50.09
CA ALA A 18 -49.76 18.39 -50.05
C ALA A 18 -49.25 18.70 -48.62
N GLU A 19 -50.13 18.77 -47.61
CA GLU A 19 -49.76 18.93 -46.21
C GLU A 19 -49.15 17.64 -45.64
N LEU A 20 -49.65 16.47 -46.07
CA LEU A 20 -49.04 15.18 -45.75
C LEU A 20 -47.66 15.02 -46.40
N GLU A 21 -47.47 15.51 -47.63
CA GLU A 21 -46.17 15.56 -48.32
C GLU A 21 -45.19 16.51 -47.61
N SER A 22 -45.68 17.65 -47.12
CA SER A 22 -44.90 18.62 -46.33
C SER A 22 -44.47 18.06 -44.98
N LEU A 23 -45.38 17.38 -44.28
CA LEU A 23 -45.10 16.70 -43.02
C LEU A 23 -44.14 15.52 -43.22
N ARG A 24 -44.25 14.78 -44.33
CA ARG A 24 -43.29 13.73 -44.73
C ARG A 24 -41.91 14.30 -45.07
N LYS A 25 -41.84 15.48 -45.69
CA LYS A 25 -40.58 16.21 -45.93
C LYS A 25 -39.96 16.76 -44.65
N GLN A 26 -40.76 17.25 -43.71
CA GLN A 26 -40.29 17.70 -42.39
C GLN A 26 -39.89 16.55 -41.47
N ALA A 27 -40.49 15.36 -41.65
CA ALA A 27 -40.13 14.14 -40.92
C ALA A 27 -38.91 13.40 -41.51
N GLY A 28 -38.20 13.99 -42.48
CA GLY A 28 -37.05 13.39 -43.17
C GLY A 28 -35.84 13.04 -42.29
N ASP A 29 -35.82 13.43 -41.02
CA ASP A 29 -34.73 13.15 -40.08
C ASP A 29 -35.05 12.09 -39.00
N PHE A 30 -36.24 11.47 -39.02
CA PHE A 30 -36.56 10.33 -38.15
C PHE A 30 -37.16 9.17 -38.94
N VAL A 31 -36.42 8.05 -39.00
CA VAL A 31 -36.87 6.81 -39.65
C VAL A 31 -37.96 6.14 -38.81
N MET A 32 -39.22 6.26 -39.22
CA MET A 32 -40.31 5.41 -38.74
C MET A 32 -40.33 4.11 -39.58
N LEU A 33 -39.90 3.00 -38.97
CA LEU A 33 -39.85 1.68 -39.61
C LEU A 33 -41.27 1.09 -39.74
N GLY A 34 -41.93 1.37 -40.86
CA GLY A 34 -43.33 1.00 -41.10
C GLY A 34 -43.58 -0.29 -41.89
N ASN A 35 -42.60 -0.87 -42.60
CA ASN A 35 -42.86 -2.05 -43.44
C ASN A 35 -41.69 -3.04 -43.52
N THR A 36 -41.98 -4.34 -43.39
CA THR A 36 -40.99 -5.44 -43.29
C THR A 36 -40.12 -5.59 -44.55
N SER A 37 -40.62 -5.15 -45.71
CA SER A 37 -39.89 -5.16 -46.99
C SER A 37 -38.82 -4.07 -47.08
N GLU A 38 -39.06 -2.89 -46.52
CA GLU A 38 -38.09 -1.79 -46.48
C GLU A 38 -36.96 -2.09 -45.49
N ILE A 39 -37.29 -2.73 -44.36
CA ILE A 39 -36.31 -3.23 -43.39
C ILE A 39 -35.39 -4.28 -44.03
N ARG A 40 -35.94 -5.21 -44.82
CA ARG A 40 -35.14 -6.19 -45.57
C ARG A 40 -34.24 -5.53 -46.61
N LYS A 41 -34.75 -4.56 -47.36
CA LYS A 41 -33.95 -3.80 -48.33
C LYS A 41 -32.79 -3.05 -47.67
N LEU A 42 -33.05 -2.39 -46.54
CA LEU A 42 -32.02 -1.69 -45.76
C LEU A 42 -31.00 -2.64 -45.13
N ALA A 43 -31.40 -3.87 -44.79
CA ALA A 43 -30.51 -4.94 -44.33
C ALA A 43 -29.65 -5.47 -45.48
N ASP A 44 -30.23 -5.74 -46.64
CA ASP A 44 -29.53 -6.22 -47.84
C ASP A 44 -28.54 -5.17 -48.39
N ASP A 45 -28.85 -3.88 -48.27
CA ASP A 45 -27.98 -2.75 -48.66
C ASP A 45 -26.90 -2.41 -47.60
N GLY A 46 -26.84 -3.15 -46.49
CA GLY A 46 -25.88 -2.94 -45.38
C GLY A 46 -26.04 -1.58 -44.67
N VAL A 47 -27.18 -0.91 -44.84
CA VAL A 47 -27.51 0.35 -44.18
C VAL A 47 -27.93 0.10 -42.74
N LEU A 48 -28.69 -0.98 -42.51
CA LEU A 48 -29.10 -1.40 -41.17
C LEU A 48 -27.87 -1.71 -40.30
N ASP A 49 -26.87 -2.42 -40.83
CA ASP A 49 -25.62 -2.70 -40.12
C ASP A 49 -24.80 -1.44 -39.82
N ARG A 50 -24.80 -0.46 -40.73
CA ARG A 50 -24.13 0.83 -40.50
C ARG A 50 -24.84 1.67 -39.42
N VAL A 51 -26.17 1.72 -39.45
CA VAL A 51 -26.97 2.47 -38.46
C VAL A 51 -26.93 1.77 -37.10
N LEU A 52 -27.18 0.46 -37.07
CA LEU A 52 -27.10 -0.36 -35.86
C LEU A 52 -25.69 -0.33 -35.26
N GLY A 53 -24.66 -0.32 -36.11
CA GLY A 53 -23.27 -0.21 -35.67
C GLY A 53 -22.98 1.12 -35.01
N LYS A 54 -23.45 2.22 -35.60
CA LYS A 54 -23.34 3.56 -35.00
C LYS A 54 -24.10 3.67 -33.68
N VAL A 55 -25.32 3.15 -33.60
CA VAL A 55 -26.13 3.17 -32.37
C VAL A 55 -25.49 2.30 -31.28
N THR A 56 -24.99 1.12 -31.64
CA THR A 56 -24.32 0.22 -30.70
C THR A 56 -22.99 0.81 -30.20
N ALA A 57 -22.19 1.40 -31.09
CA ALA A 57 -20.96 2.10 -30.72
C ALA A 57 -21.24 3.32 -29.83
N TRP A 58 -22.28 4.10 -30.16
CA TRP A 58 -22.74 5.21 -29.32
C TRP A 58 -23.18 4.75 -27.93
N GLY A 59 -23.95 3.66 -27.83
CA GLY A 59 -24.33 3.08 -26.54
C GLY A 59 -23.12 2.62 -25.74
N ARG A 60 -22.20 1.89 -26.38
CA ARG A 60 -20.97 1.38 -25.74
C ARG A 60 -20.05 2.50 -25.27
N ARG A 61 -19.81 3.54 -26.09
CA ARG A 61 -18.91 4.65 -25.71
C ARG A 61 -19.47 5.51 -24.58
N SER A 62 -20.79 5.56 -24.44
CA SER A 62 -21.49 6.41 -23.47
C SER A 62 -21.84 5.69 -22.17
N SER A 63 -21.48 4.41 -22.04
CA SER A 63 -21.77 3.59 -20.86
C SER A 63 -20.65 2.57 -20.65
N ILE A 64 -19.47 3.06 -20.26
CA ILE A 64 -18.32 2.22 -19.90
C ILE A 64 -18.35 2.05 -18.39
N TRP A 65 -18.30 0.83 -17.86
CA TRP A 65 -18.40 0.52 -16.44
C TRP A 65 -17.04 0.04 -15.93
N PRO A 66 -16.22 0.92 -15.32
CA PRO A 66 -14.88 0.57 -14.89
C PRO A 66 -14.92 -0.39 -13.69
N MET A 67 -14.18 -1.49 -13.78
CA MET A 67 -13.73 -2.27 -12.64
C MET A 67 -12.49 -1.64 -12.05
N LEU A 68 -12.57 -1.32 -10.77
CA LEU A 68 -11.47 -0.75 -10.02
C LEU A 68 -10.53 -1.88 -9.58
N PHE A 69 -9.33 -1.91 -10.16
CA PHE A 69 -8.20 -2.66 -9.64
C PHE A 69 -7.08 -1.69 -9.25
N GLY A 70 -7.26 -1.07 -8.09
CA GLY A 70 -6.31 -0.11 -7.54
C GLY A 70 -5.39 -0.73 -6.52
N THR A 71 -4.09 -0.50 -6.66
CA THR A 71 -3.11 -1.11 -5.76
C THR A 71 -2.29 -0.09 -4.96
N ALA A 72 -2.17 1.17 -5.39
CA ALA A 72 -1.31 2.15 -4.71
C ALA A 72 -1.75 3.61 -5.00
N CYS A 73 -0.81 4.56 -5.00
CA CYS A 73 -1.03 5.98 -5.31
C CYS A 73 -1.85 6.29 -6.58
N CYS A 74 -1.80 5.43 -7.60
CA CYS A 74 -2.61 5.64 -8.81
C CYS A 74 -4.11 5.40 -8.55
N PHE A 75 -4.45 4.56 -7.57
CA PHE A 75 -5.83 4.31 -7.17
C PHE A 75 -6.48 5.55 -6.58
N ILE A 76 -5.77 6.30 -5.73
CA ILE A 76 -6.36 7.49 -5.11
C ILE A 76 -6.58 8.60 -6.14
N GLU A 77 -5.70 8.75 -7.14
CA GLU A 77 -5.92 9.66 -8.27
C GLU A 77 -7.06 9.18 -9.19
N MET A 78 -7.22 7.86 -9.36
CA MET A 78 -8.40 7.31 -10.04
C MET A 78 -9.68 7.60 -9.26
N ALA A 79 -9.69 7.45 -7.93
CA ALA A 79 -10.84 7.76 -7.09
C ALA A 79 -11.17 9.27 -7.12
N ALA A 80 -10.15 10.13 -7.12
CA ALA A 80 -10.32 11.58 -7.25
C ALA A 80 -11.01 11.96 -8.57
N SER A 81 -10.86 11.19 -9.65
CA SER A 81 -11.56 11.46 -10.91
C SER A 81 -13.10 11.42 -10.80
N ALA A 82 -13.64 10.73 -9.79
CA ALA A 82 -15.07 10.71 -9.49
C ALA A 82 -15.54 11.95 -8.71
N ALA A 83 -14.63 12.77 -8.20
CA ALA A 83 -14.96 13.97 -7.46
C ALA A 83 -15.38 15.14 -8.37
N SER A 84 -16.11 16.09 -7.79
CA SER A 84 -16.73 17.23 -8.48
C SER A 84 -15.77 18.04 -9.35
N ARG A 85 -14.49 18.13 -8.98
CA ARG A 85 -13.45 18.85 -9.73
C ARG A 85 -13.19 18.23 -11.12
N TYR A 86 -13.29 16.92 -11.25
CA TYR A 86 -12.92 16.19 -12.47
C TYR A 86 -14.12 15.57 -13.18
N ASP A 87 -15.13 15.12 -12.43
CA ASP A 87 -16.44 14.66 -12.90
C ASP A 87 -16.36 13.66 -14.07
N ILE A 88 -15.86 12.46 -13.78
CA ILE A 88 -15.81 11.33 -14.71
C ILE A 88 -17.19 10.97 -15.32
N SER A 89 -18.29 11.35 -14.67
CA SER A 89 -19.67 11.09 -15.13
C SER A 89 -19.97 11.71 -16.49
N ARG A 90 -19.28 12.80 -16.85
CA ARG A 90 -19.42 13.44 -18.17
C ARG A 90 -19.02 12.51 -19.33
N PHE A 91 -18.30 11.45 -19.03
CA PHE A 91 -17.84 10.44 -20.00
C PHE A 91 -18.63 9.12 -19.91
N GLY A 92 -19.72 9.07 -19.12
CA GLY A 92 -20.51 7.85 -18.94
C GLY A 92 -19.71 6.71 -18.31
N SER A 93 -18.83 7.05 -17.37
CA SER A 93 -17.87 6.16 -16.69
C SER A 93 -17.91 6.27 -15.16
N GLU A 94 -18.94 6.90 -14.61
CA GLU A 94 -19.17 7.06 -13.16
C GLU A 94 -19.57 5.76 -12.47
N VAL A 95 -20.09 4.80 -13.22
CA VAL A 95 -20.60 3.53 -12.71
C VAL A 95 -19.45 2.56 -12.45
N MET A 96 -18.67 2.84 -11.41
CA MET A 96 -17.58 1.97 -10.98
C MET A 96 -18.14 0.69 -10.33
N ARG A 97 -17.78 -0.47 -10.87
CA ARG A 97 -18.26 -1.78 -10.40
C ARG A 97 -17.15 -2.58 -9.76
N ALA A 98 -17.40 -3.07 -8.56
CA ALA A 98 -16.48 -3.99 -7.88
C ALA A 98 -16.53 -5.41 -8.47
N SER A 99 -17.67 -5.78 -9.07
CA SER A 99 -17.88 -7.11 -9.65
C SER A 99 -17.38 -7.16 -11.09
N PRO A 100 -16.44 -8.07 -11.43
CA PRO A 100 -15.95 -8.20 -12.81
C PRO A 100 -17.10 -8.50 -13.78
N ARG A 101 -18.11 -9.28 -13.37
CA ARG A 101 -19.25 -9.67 -14.21
C ARG A 101 -20.14 -8.52 -14.65
N GLN A 102 -20.02 -7.37 -13.98
CA GLN A 102 -20.78 -6.16 -14.28
C GLN A 102 -19.90 -5.08 -14.92
N ALA A 103 -18.63 -5.37 -15.19
CA ALA A 103 -17.70 -4.39 -15.73
C ALA A 103 -17.23 -4.78 -17.13
N ASP A 104 -17.00 -3.76 -17.96
CA ASP A 104 -16.49 -3.90 -19.33
C ASP A 104 -15.12 -3.19 -19.50
N LEU A 105 -14.67 -2.40 -18.53
CA LEU A 105 -13.33 -1.80 -18.52
C LEU A 105 -12.57 -2.17 -17.26
N MET A 106 -11.41 -2.82 -17.37
CA MET A 106 -10.50 -3.03 -16.23
C MET A 106 -9.49 -1.90 -16.20
N VAL A 107 -9.47 -1.10 -15.13
CA VAL A 107 -8.40 -0.13 -14.89
C VAL A 107 -7.45 -0.69 -13.85
N VAL A 108 -6.24 -1.05 -14.29
CA VAL A 108 -5.17 -1.50 -13.38
C VAL A 108 -4.31 -0.29 -13.00
N ALA A 109 -4.57 0.23 -11.81
CA ALA A 109 -3.99 1.47 -11.31
C ALA A 109 -2.98 1.22 -10.19
N GLY A 110 -1.69 1.18 -10.56
CA GLY A 110 -0.58 1.04 -9.61
C GLY A 110 0.31 -0.18 -9.85
N THR A 111 1.07 -0.57 -8.83
CA THR A 111 2.04 -1.66 -8.92
C THR A 111 1.37 -3.03 -8.93
N VAL A 112 1.85 -3.93 -9.77
CA VAL A 112 1.43 -5.33 -9.79
C VAL A 112 2.58 -6.21 -9.32
N THR A 113 2.31 -7.07 -8.34
CA THR A 113 3.26 -8.06 -7.82
C THR A 113 2.99 -9.42 -8.43
N LYS A 114 3.99 -10.30 -8.40
CA LYS A 114 3.85 -11.70 -8.83
C LYS A 114 2.75 -12.45 -8.07
N LYS A 115 2.53 -12.10 -6.79
CA LYS A 115 1.44 -12.61 -5.94
C LYS A 115 0.05 -12.20 -6.47
N MET A 116 -0.07 -11.05 -7.13
CA MET A 116 -1.35 -10.52 -7.66
C MET A 116 -1.66 -10.93 -9.10
N ALA A 117 -0.65 -11.20 -9.93
CA ALA A 117 -0.84 -11.49 -11.35
C ALA A 117 -1.89 -12.57 -11.66
N PRO A 118 -1.91 -13.75 -10.99
CA PRO A 118 -2.93 -14.78 -11.26
C PRO A 118 -4.37 -14.29 -11.00
N LEU A 119 -4.54 -13.43 -9.99
CA LEU A 119 -5.85 -12.89 -9.60
C LEU A 119 -6.37 -11.89 -10.63
N ILE A 120 -5.49 -11.04 -11.17
CA ILE A 120 -5.84 -10.09 -12.23
C ILE A 120 -6.30 -10.83 -13.49
N VAL A 121 -5.56 -11.87 -13.90
CA VAL A 121 -5.94 -12.73 -15.04
C VAL A 121 -7.33 -13.34 -14.82
N ARG A 122 -7.57 -13.90 -13.62
CA ARG A 122 -8.87 -14.48 -13.27
C ARG A 122 -10.01 -13.46 -13.36
N LEU A 123 -9.82 -12.25 -12.81
CA LEU A 123 -10.83 -11.20 -12.86
C LEU A 123 -11.10 -10.76 -14.31
N TYR A 124 -10.06 -10.62 -15.13
CA TYR A 124 -10.18 -10.27 -16.55
C TYR A 124 -11.02 -11.30 -17.32
N HIS A 125 -10.82 -12.60 -17.07
CA HIS A 125 -11.61 -13.65 -17.72
C HIS A 125 -13.08 -13.69 -17.26
N GLN A 126 -13.38 -13.17 -16.05
CA GLN A 126 -14.75 -13.10 -15.52
C GLN A 126 -15.53 -11.87 -16.00
N MET A 127 -14.89 -10.93 -16.69
CA MET A 127 -15.52 -9.71 -17.17
C MET A 127 -16.44 -9.93 -18.37
N ALA A 128 -17.45 -9.06 -18.49
CA ALA A 128 -18.42 -9.11 -19.57
C ALA A 128 -17.78 -8.66 -20.90
N ASP A 129 -18.12 -9.34 -22.00
CA ASP A 129 -17.69 -8.94 -23.34
C ASP A 129 -18.67 -7.96 -23.99
N PRO A 130 -18.19 -6.96 -24.76
CA PRO A 130 -16.78 -6.65 -25.03
C PRO A 130 -16.06 -6.02 -23.81
N LYS A 131 -14.82 -6.44 -23.54
CA LYS A 131 -13.99 -5.90 -22.44
C LYS A 131 -12.73 -5.17 -22.92
N TRP A 132 -12.29 -4.20 -22.12
CA TRP A 132 -11.09 -3.38 -22.36
C TRP A 132 -10.20 -3.31 -21.12
N VAL A 133 -8.92 -3.04 -21.31
CA VAL A 133 -7.96 -2.88 -20.21
C VAL A 133 -7.20 -1.55 -20.34
N MET A 134 -7.13 -0.81 -19.25
CA MET A 134 -6.29 0.37 -19.08
C MET A 134 -5.15 0.09 -18.09
N ALA A 135 -3.92 0.33 -18.52
CA ALA A 135 -2.75 0.37 -17.63
C ALA A 135 -2.54 1.82 -17.17
N MET A 136 -2.83 2.11 -15.90
CA MET A 136 -2.67 3.44 -15.31
C MET A 136 -1.47 3.53 -14.38
N GLY A 137 -0.51 4.38 -14.76
CA GLY A 137 0.71 4.68 -14.02
C GLY A 137 1.92 3.85 -14.42
N ALA A 138 3.12 4.41 -14.20
CA ALA A 138 4.38 3.78 -14.60
C ALA A 138 4.57 2.37 -14.02
N CYS A 139 3.98 2.08 -12.86
CA CYS A 139 4.10 0.78 -12.21
C CYS A 139 3.33 -0.34 -12.95
N SER A 140 2.15 -0.08 -13.50
CA SER A 140 1.40 -1.08 -14.28
C SER A 140 1.92 -1.20 -15.71
N ILE A 141 2.50 -0.12 -16.24
CA ILE A 141 3.03 -0.05 -17.61
C ILE A 141 4.42 -0.69 -17.72
N SER A 142 5.32 -0.40 -16.78
CA SER A 142 6.73 -0.75 -16.90
C SER A 142 7.40 -1.20 -15.58
N GLY A 143 6.62 -1.54 -14.55
CA GLY A 143 7.12 -1.80 -13.18
C GLY A 143 7.55 -0.53 -12.42
N GLY A 144 7.63 0.60 -13.12
CA GLY A 144 7.93 1.93 -12.57
C GLY A 144 9.26 1.97 -11.80
N PRO A 145 9.32 2.66 -10.64
CA PRO A 145 10.55 2.76 -9.85
C PRO A 145 10.95 1.45 -9.15
N PHE A 146 10.09 0.42 -9.22
CA PHE A 146 10.30 -0.91 -8.64
C PHE A 146 10.58 -1.97 -9.71
N LYS A 147 10.81 -1.54 -10.96
CA LYS A 147 11.13 -2.41 -12.07
C LYS A 147 12.33 -3.31 -11.72
N ASP A 148 12.29 -4.54 -12.25
CA ASP A 148 13.35 -5.53 -12.10
C ASP A 148 13.57 -5.99 -10.64
N GLY A 149 12.61 -5.68 -9.77
CA GLY A 149 12.57 -6.19 -8.41
C GLY A 149 12.14 -7.66 -8.36
N TYR A 150 12.58 -8.40 -7.34
CA TYR A 150 12.30 -9.84 -7.25
C TYR A 150 10.79 -10.20 -7.18
N ASN A 151 9.94 -9.28 -6.74
CA ASN A 151 8.50 -9.51 -6.52
C ASN A 151 7.56 -8.72 -7.46
N VAL A 152 8.07 -7.73 -8.19
CA VAL A 152 7.25 -6.82 -9.02
C VAL A 152 7.22 -7.31 -10.46
N VAL A 153 6.08 -7.20 -11.13
CA VAL A 153 5.96 -7.49 -12.56
C VAL A 153 6.35 -6.24 -13.36
N SER A 154 7.12 -6.44 -14.43
CA SER A 154 7.62 -5.33 -15.25
C SER A 154 6.57 -4.72 -16.17
N GLY A 155 5.40 -5.32 -16.34
CA GLY A 155 4.27 -4.72 -17.06
C GLY A 155 3.06 -5.65 -17.06
N ILE A 156 1.86 -5.09 -17.02
CA ILE A 156 0.64 -5.93 -17.05
C ILE A 156 0.36 -6.50 -18.44
N ASP A 157 0.90 -5.88 -19.48
CA ASP A 157 0.85 -6.35 -20.86
C ASP A 157 1.62 -7.65 -21.10
N GLU A 158 2.43 -8.08 -20.13
CA GLU A 158 3.08 -9.38 -20.15
C GLU A 158 2.11 -10.55 -19.95
N PHE A 159 0.93 -10.33 -19.35
CA PHE A 159 -0.01 -11.41 -19.02
C PHE A 159 -1.50 -11.11 -19.28
N ILE A 160 -1.89 -9.84 -19.51
CA ILE A 160 -3.22 -9.46 -20.02
C ILE A 160 -3.11 -8.42 -21.15
N PRO A 161 -4.04 -8.40 -22.11
CA PRO A 161 -3.95 -7.45 -23.21
C PRO A 161 -4.31 -6.03 -22.78
N VAL A 162 -3.37 -5.09 -22.88
CA VAL A 162 -3.63 -3.67 -22.63
C VAL A 162 -4.20 -2.98 -23.87
N ASP A 163 -5.18 -2.09 -23.68
CA ASP A 163 -5.82 -1.32 -24.75
C ASP A 163 -5.45 0.15 -24.80
N ILE A 164 -5.21 0.73 -23.62
CA ILE A 164 -4.82 2.13 -23.42
C ILE A 164 -3.79 2.18 -22.30
N TYR A 165 -2.74 2.97 -22.50
CA TYR A 165 -1.70 3.24 -21.52
C TYR A 165 -1.85 4.68 -21.03
N VAL A 166 -1.92 4.88 -19.70
CA VAL A 166 -2.02 6.20 -19.05
C VAL A 166 -0.72 6.44 -18.26
N PRO A 167 0.29 7.10 -18.87
CA PRO A 167 1.60 7.29 -18.24
C PRO A 167 1.58 8.33 -17.11
N GLY A 168 2.38 8.12 -16.06
CA GLY A 168 2.57 9.05 -14.93
C GLY A 168 3.01 8.37 -13.63
N CYS A 169 3.46 9.12 -12.61
CA CYS A 169 3.88 8.55 -11.31
C CYS A 169 3.56 9.46 -10.10
N PRO A 170 2.33 9.43 -9.57
CA PRO A 170 1.12 8.92 -10.24
C PRO A 170 0.65 9.85 -11.37
N PRO A 171 -0.09 9.34 -12.37
CA PRO A 171 -0.77 10.19 -13.35
C PRO A 171 -1.86 11.02 -12.66
N LYS A 172 -2.07 12.27 -13.10
CA LYS A 172 -3.16 13.11 -12.61
C LYS A 172 -4.53 12.57 -13.06
N PRO A 173 -5.65 12.95 -12.43
CA PRO A 173 -6.97 12.47 -12.81
C PRO A 173 -7.33 12.83 -14.25
N GLU A 174 -6.89 13.99 -14.75
CA GLU A 174 -7.10 14.41 -16.14
C GLU A 174 -6.44 13.47 -17.16
N ALA A 175 -5.32 12.82 -16.79
CA ALA A 175 -4.67 11.85 -17.66
C ALA A 175 -5.52 10.57 -17.81
N LEU A 176 -6.23 10.16 -16.77
CA LEU A 176 -7.21 9.07 -16.85
C LEU A 176 -8.41 9.47 -17.73
N LEU A 177 -8.93 10.68 -17.56
CA LEU A 177 -10.01 11.20 -18.41
C LEU A 177 -9.61 11.23 -19.89
N PHE A 178 -8.39 11.67 -20.19
CA PHE A 178 -7.84 11.61 -21.54
C PHE A 178 -7.72 10.16 -22.05
N GLY A 179 -7.31 9.23 -21.20
CA GLY A 179 -7.30 7.79 -21.51
C GLY A 179 -8.70 7.24 -21.86
N LEU A 180 -9.74 7.67 -21.13
CA LEU A 180 -11.14 7.33 -21.41
C LEU A 180 -11.59 7.90 -22.76
N MET A 181 -11.28 9.16 -23.06
CA MET A 181 -11.58 9.75 -24.37
C MET A 181 -10.92 8.96 -25.51
N LYS A 182 -9.68 8.51 -25.34
CA LYS A 182 -8.99 7.65 -26.31
C LYS A 182 -9.60 6.26 -26.45
N LEU A 183 -10.13 5.70 -25.36
CA LEU A 183 -10.91 4.47 -25.45
C LEU A 183 -12.21 4.68 -26.21
N GLN A 184 -12.95 5.77 -25.95
CA GLN A 184 -14.18 6.10 -26.67
C GLN A 184 -13.93 6.27 -28.17
N GLU A 185 -12.87 6.99 -28.56
CA GLU A 185 -12.44 7.09 -29.97
C GLU A 185 -12.15 5.73 -30.61
N LYS A 186 -11.65 4.76 -29.83
CA LYS A 186 -11.38 3.39 -30.28
C LYS A 186 -12.66 2.59 -30.44
N ILE A 187 -13.62 2.75 -29.52
CA ILE A 187 -14.95 2.11 -29.57
C ILE A 187 -15.71 2.59 -30.81
N ASP A 188 -15.66 3.89 -31.13
CA ASP A 188 -16.32 4.46 -32.31
C ASP A 188 -15.83 3.89 -33.64
N LYS A 189 -14.58 3.42 -33.67
CA LYS A 189 -13.94 2.88 -34.89
C LYS A 189 -14.08 1.36 -35.01
N LEU A 190 -14.64 0.67 -34.02
CA LEU A 190 -14.78 -0.79 -34.04
C LEU A 190 -16.04 -1.21 -34.82
N PRO A 191 -15.91 -2.05 -35.86
CA PRO A 191 -17.07 -2.58 -36.57
C PRO A 191 -17.83 -3.61 -35.71
N LEU A 192 -19.15 -3.74 -35.93
CA LEU A 192 -20.03 -4.69 -35.22
C LEU A 192 -19.53 -6.14 -35.25
N SER A 193 -18.86 -6.53 -36.35
CA SER A 193 -18.36 -7.89 -36.58
C SER A 193 -17.07 -8.21 -35.82
N GLN A 194 -16.34 -7.21 -35.32
CA GLN A 194 -15.06 -7.40 -34.65
C GLN A 194 -15.26 -7.52 -33.14
N TYR A 195 -15.82 -8.65 -32.70
CA TYR A 195 -15.74 -9.07 -31.31
C TYR A 195 -14.29 -9.50 -31.03
N ARG A 196 -13.57 -8.70 -30.23
CA ARG A 196 -12.19 -9.00 -29.86
C ARG A 196 -12.14 -10.15 -28.87
N TRP A 197 -11.97 -11.37 -29.39
CA TRP A 197 -11.14 -12.35 -28.69
C TRP A 197 -9.69 -11.97 -28.95
N LYS A 198 -9.09 -11.16 -28.07
CA LYS A 198 -7.63 -11.11 -28.05
C LYS A 198 -7.17 -12.41 -27.42
N GLU A 199 -6.56 -13.30 -28.20
CA GLU A 199 -5.72 -14.33 -27.60
C GLU A 199 -4.66 -13.62 -26.74
N PRO A 200 -4.36 -14.12 -25.52
CA PRO A 200 -3.29 -13.56 -24.70
C PRO A 200 -2.01 -13.50 -25.54
N ALA A 201 -1.23 -12.41 -25.41
CA ALA A 201 0.12 -12.39 -25.96
C ALA A 201 0.91 -13.49 -25.24
N SER A 202 1.07 -14.64 -25.88
CA SER A 202 1.75 -15.79 -25.32
C SER A 202 3.26 -15.50 -25.20
N LYS A 203 3.66 -15.02 -24.03
CA LYS A 203 4.92 -15.46 -23.40
C LYS A 203 4.52 -16.08 -22.07
N ILE A 204 4.65 -17.40 -22.01
CA ILE A 204 4.34 -18.22 -20.84
C ILE A 204 5.21 -17.72 -19.69
N TYR A 205 4.67 -16.83 -18.85
CA TYR A 205 5.07 -16.79 -17.47
C TYR A 205 4.51 -18.07 -16.84
N PRO A 206 5.34 -18.86 -16.12
CA PRO A 206 4.82 -19.92 -15.27
C PRO A 206 4.07 -19.25 -14.11
N ILE A 207 2.83 -18.87 -14.37
CA ILE A 207 1.89 -18.49 -13.33
C ILE A 207 1.55 -19.80 -12.62
N PRO A 208 1.78 -19.93 -11.30
CA PRO A 208 1.39 -21.14 -10.59
C PRO A 208 -0.12 -21.33 -10.79
N LEU A 209 -0.48 -22.44 -11.43
CA LEU A 209 -1.85 -22.93 -11.45
C LEU A 209 -2.25 -23.16 -10.00
N LEU A 210 -2.98 -22.19 -9.43
CA LEU A 210 -3.52 -22.30 -8.08
C LEU A 210 -4.67 -23.31 -8.09
N GLY A 211 -4.32 -24.60 -8.03
CA GLY A 211 -5.22 -25.70 -7.70
C GLY A 211 -6.37 -25.99 -8.70
N PRO A 212 -7.01 -27.17 -8.54
CA PRO A 212 -8.06 -27.65 -9.44
C PRO A 212 -9.40 -26.88 -9.35
N ASP A 213 -9.54 -25.93 -8.43
CA ASP A 213 -10.77 -25.15 -8.22
C ASP A 213 -10.98 -24.04 -9.28
N ILE A 214 -10.09 -23.97 -10.28
CA ILE A 214 -10.01 -22.92 -11.30
C ILE A 214 -10.10 -23.54 -12.70
N VAL A 215 -11.20 -24.23 -12.98
CA VAL A 215 -11.55 -24.65 -14.35
C VAL A 215 -12.80 -23.87 -14.78
N ASP A 216 -12.67 -23.04 -15.82
CA ASP A 216 -13.84 -22.61 -16.59
C ASP A 216 -14.42 -23.85 -17.27
N LEU A 217 -15.57 -24.31 -16.78
CA LEU A 217 -16.28 -25.48 -17.30
C LEU A 217 -16.58 -25.38 -18.81
N ARG A 218 -16.52 -24.17 -19.40
CA ARG A 218 -16.77 -23.92 -20.82
C ARG A 218 -15.54 -24.15 -21.71
N GLN A 219 -14.32 -24.18 -21.17
CA GLN A 219 -13.06 -24.32 -21.93
C GLN A 219 -12.36 -25.68 -21.75
N THR A 220 -12.99 -26.59 -21.02
CA THR A 220 -12.42 -27.91 -20.67
C THR A 220 -12.08 -28.79 -21.89
N ALA A 221 -12.72 -28.58 -23.04
CA ALA A 221 -12.49 -29.37 -24.25
C ALA A 221 -11.23 -28.92 -25.01
N GLU A 222 -11.05 -27.60 -25.22
CA GLU A 222 -9.89 -27.04 -25.94
C GLU A 222 -8.57 -27.22 -25.16
N ILE A 223 -8.63 -27.19 -23.83
CA ILE A 223 -7.47 -27.42 -22.96
C ILE A 223 -7.01 -28.89 -23.05
N ARG A 224 -7.94 -29.85 -23.18
CA ARG A 224 -7.62 -31.27 -23.36
C ARG A 224 -7.00 -31.56 -24.73
N GLU A 225 -7.47 -30.91 -25.80
CA GLU A 225 -6.88 -31.07 -27.14
C GLU A 225 -5.47 -30.47 -27.23
N ARG A 226 -5.22 -29.31 -26.61
CA ARG A 226 -3.89 -28.69 -26.60
C ARG A 226 -2.85 -29.50 -25.80
N MET A 227 -3.27 -30.16 -24.72
CA MET A 227 -2.42 -31.04 -23.91
C MET A 227 -2.05 -32.35 -24.62
N ALA A 228 -2.90 -32.85 -25.52
CA ALA A 228 -2.62 -34.07 -26.27
C ALA A 228 -1.54 -33.89 -27.36
N GLY A 229 -1.35 -32.66 -27.85
CA GLY A 229 -0.47 -32.36 -28.99
C GLY A 229 1.01 -32.10 -28.68
N GLN A 230 1.43 -32.10 -27.42
CA GLN A 230 2.82 -31.71 -27.03
C GLN A 230 3.72 -32.88 -26.64
N THR A 231 3.34 -34.12 -26.98
CA THR A 231 4.13 -35.32 -26.68
C THR A 231 4.98 -35.74 -27.88
N GLU A 232 5.94 -34.91 -28.28
CA GLU A 232 7.07 -35.37 -29.12
C GLU A 232 8.39 -34.92 -28.49
N THR A 233 9.05 -35.88 -27.86
CA THR A 233 10.40 -35.83 -27.30
C THR A 233 11.46 -35.68 -28.39
N GLN A 234 12.25 -34.62 -28.33
CA GLN A 234 13.59 -34.59 -28.94
C GLN A 234 14.63 -34.71 -27.81
N GLU A 235 15.32 -35.85 -27.76
CA GLU A 235 16.52 -36.03 -26.96
C GLU A 235 17.64 -35.14 -27.51
N ALA A 236 18.17 -34.24 -26.68
CA ALA A 236 19.38 -33.49 -26.98
C ALA A 236 20.50 -33.96 -26.04
N GLU A 237 21.59 -34.43 -26.64
CA GLU A 237 22.83 -34.85 -25.97
C GLU A 237 23.44 -33.74 -25.10
N ALA A 238 23.91 -34.12 -23.92
CA ALA A 238 24.60 -33.23 -22.98
C ALA A 238 26.01 -32.86 -23.49
N PRO A 239 26.41 -31.57 -23.51
CA PRO A 239 27.79 -31.21 -23.77
C PRO A 239 28.66 -31.41 -22.52
N ALA A 240 29.89 -31.89 -22.75
CA ALA A 240 30.90 -32.14 -21.73
C ALA A 240 31.32 -30.87 -20.96
N PRO A 241 31.69 -30.98 -19.67
CA PRO A 241 32.02 -29.83 -18.84
C PRO A 241 33.33 -29.15 -19.28
N ALA A 242 33.28 -27.83 -19.46
CA ALA A 242 34.47 -27.00 -19.72
C ALA A 242 35.23 -26.71 -18.41
N GLU A 243 36.56 -26.84 -18.46
CA GLU A 243 37.49 -26.56 -17.37
C GLU A 243 37.45 -25.09 -16.90
N GLU A 244 37.43 -24.89 -15.58
CA GLU A 244 37.54 -23.57 -14.95
C GLU A 244 38.95 -22.95 -15.10
N PRO A 245 39.08 -21.69 -15.53
CA PRO A 245 40.34 -20.98 -15.39
C PRO A 245 40.51 -20.51 -13.94
N ARG A 246 41.42 -21.16 -13.21
CA ARG A 246 41.91 -20.73 -11.89
C ARG A 246 42.62 -19.38 -12.02
N ARG A 247 41.96 -18.29 -11.63
CA ARG A 247 42.64 -17.02 -11.27
C ARG A 247 42.71 -16.90 -9.75
N ARG A 248 43.94 -16.93 -9.27
CA ARG A 248 44.35 -16.75 -7.87
C ARG A 248 44.12 -15.28 -7.50
N HIS A 249 43.04 -14.98 -6.79
CA HIS A 249 42.92 -13.70 -6.09
C HIS A 249 43.75 -13.77 -4.81
N GLU A 250 44.82 -12.99 -4.76
CA GLU A 250 45.58 -12.73 -3.54
C GLU A 250 44.67 -12.02 -2.53
N ARG A 251 44.63 -12.54 -1.30
CA ARG A 251 43.89 -11.94 -0.19
C ARG A 251 44.51 -10.59 0.16
N PRO A 252 43.73 -9.50 0.22
CA PRO A 252 44.16 -8.33 0.97
C PRO A 252 44.25 -8.70 2.44
N THR A 253 45.40 -8.40 3.03
CA THR A 253 45.74 -8.55 4.44
C THR A 253 44.72 -7.84 5.33
N THR A 254 44.33 -8.56 6.39
CA THR A 254 43.47 -8.14 7.50
C THR A 254 43.93 -6.80 8.09
N ALA A 255 43.12 -5.76 7.90
CA ALA A 255 43.07 -4.64 8.83
C ALA A 255 41.98 -4.97 9.85
N GLU A 256 42.39 -5.28 11.07
CA GLU A 256 41.51 -5.50 12.22
C GLU A 256 40.57 -4.30 12.39
N ALA A 257 39.27 -4.55 12.33
CA ALA A 257 38.29 -3.61 12.85
C ALA A 257 38.48 -3.54 14.37
N SER A 258 39.01 -2.42 14.84
CA SER A 258 39.16 -2.15 16.28
C SER A 258 37.78 -2.23 16.96
N PRO A 259 37.65 -2.95 18.10
CA PRO A 259 36.44 -2.87 18.91
C PRO A 259 36.30 -1.43 19.40
N LEU A 260 35.14 -0.82 19.13
CA LEU A 260 34.78 0.48 19.69
C LEU A 260 34.99 0.43 21.21
N ALA A 261 35.77 1.36 21.74
CA ALA A 261 36.08 1.43 23.16
C ALA A 261 34.79 1.57 23.99
N PRO A 262 34.69 0.92 25.17
CA PRO A 262 33.52 1.01 26.04
C PRO A 262 33.37 2.45 26.57
N GLY A 263 32.46 3.21 25.95
CA GLY A 263 31.98 4.46 26.50
C GLY A 263 31.00 4.16 27.62
N GLN A 264 31.30 4.60 28.84
CA GLN A 264 30.39 4.44 29.98
C GLN A 264 29.05 5.11 29.69
N MET A 265 27.97 4.34 29.78
CA MET A 265 26.62 4.86 29.74
C MET A 265 26.35 5.65 31.03
N GLN A 266 25.98 6.93 30.90
CA GLN A 266 25.25 7.61 31.96
C GLN A 266 23.80 7.11 31.91
N LEU A 267 23.55 5.98 32.57
CA LEU A 267 22.20 5.53 32.85
C LEU A 267 21.55 6.55 33.80
N SER A 268 20.57 7.32 33.34
CA SER A 268 19.77 8.17 34.20
C SER A 268 18.57 7.38 34.73
N GLY A 269 18.62 7.05 36.01
CA GLY A 269 17.59 6.34 36.77
C GLY A 269 17.95 6.38 38.25
N ASP A 270 16.97 6.12 39.11
CA ASP A 270 17.19 5.92 40.54
C ASP A 270 18.16 4.76 40.82
N ALA A 271 18.96 4.89 41.89
CA ALA A 271 20.11 4.02 42.17
C ALA A 271 19.76 2.52 42.30
N GLU A 272 18.53 2.21 42.73
CA GLU A 272 18.01 0.84 42.83
C GLU A 272 17.69 0.22 41.45
N THR A 273 17.18 1.02 40.51
CA THR A 273 16.87 0.58 39.13
C THR A 273 18.12 0.19 38.36
N LEU A 274 19.23 0.91 38.55
CA LEU A 274 20.52 0.59 37.92
C LEU A 274 21.16 -0.66 38.54
N ALA A 275 20.91 -0.93 39.82
CA ALA A 275 21.43 -2.12 40.50
C ALA A 275 20.72 -3.40 40.04
N ALA A 276 19.40 -3.37 39.83
CA ALA A 276 18.62 -4.50 39.33
C ALA A 276 18.91 -4.83 37.85
N LEU A 277 19.04 -3.80 37.00
CA LEU A 277 19.49 -3.98 35.62
C LEU A 277 20.89 -4.61 35.59
N ARG A 278 21.85 -4.06 36.35
CA ARG A 278 23.23 -4.60 36.44
C ARG A 278 23.28 -6.06 36.91
N LEU A 279 22.37 -6.47 37.79
CA LEU A 279 22.28 -7.86 38.26
C LEU A 279 21.72 -8.81 37.20
N ALA A 280 20.77 -8.36 36.37
CA ALA A 280 20.23 -9.14 35.24
C ALA A 280 21.21 -9.21 34.04
N LEU A 281 22.03 -8.16 33.89
CA LEU A 281 23.01 -7.90 32.82
C LEU A 281 24.40 -8.54 33.05
N ALA A 282 24.54 -9.49 33.98
CA ALA A 282 25.84 -9.95 34.48
C ALA A 282 26.79 -10.66 33.46
N PRO A 283 26.38 -11.00 32.22
CA PRO A 283 27.35 -11.18 31.13
C PRO A 283 27.05 -10.35 29.87
N SER A 284 26.15 -9.37 29.92
CA SER A 284 25.90 -8.48 28.77
C SER A 284 26.94 -7.37 28.71
N GLN A 285 27.45 -7.09 27.51
CA GLN A 285 28.33 -5.95 27.29
C GLN A 285 27.47 -4.69 27.14
N GLU A 286 27.57 -3.77 28.10
CA GLU A 286 27.00 -2.42 27.97
C GLU A 286 27.80 -1.66 26.90
N ALA A 287 27.16 -1.29 25.79
CA ALA A 287 27.83 -0.62 24.66
C ALA A 287 27.72 0.92 24.70
N GLY A 288 27.23 1.51 25.79
CA GLY A 288 26.92 2.94 25.88
C GLY A 288 25.54 3.31 25.29
N ASP A 289 25.01 4.47 25.67
CA ASP A 289 23.85 5.15 25.05
C ASP A 289 22.52 4.35 24.97
N GLY A 290 22.18 3.57 26.00
CA GLY A 290 20.90 2.81 26.05
C GLY A 290 20.92 1.46 25.35
N ARG A 291 22.09 1.02 24.87
CA ARG A 291 22.25 -0.23 24.10
C ARG A 291 22.71 -1.39 24.96
N LEU A 292 21.95 -2.49 24.92
CA LEU A 292 22.19 -3.73 25.63
C LEU A 292 22.49 -4.85 24.63
N VAL A 293 23.72 -5.37 24.64
CA VAL A 293 24.08 -6.56 23.84
C VAL A 293 23.91 -7.80 24.69
N LEU A 294 22.95 -8.64 24.32
CA LEU A 294 22.50 -9.78 25.11
C LEU A 294 22.86 -11.11 24.43
N PRO A 295 23.31 -12.13 25.20
CA PRO A 295 23.27 -13.52 24.75
C PRO A 295 21.82 -13.95 24.47
N ALA A 296 21.60 -14.76 23.42
CA ALA A 296 20.26 -15.18 23.01
C ALA A 296 19.46 -15.85 24.14
N GLU A 297 20.11 -16.67 24.96
CA GLU A 297 19.51 -17.41 26.09
C GLU A 297 18.89 -16.50 27.18
N ARG A 298 19.30 -15.23 27.24
CA ARG A 298 18.88 -14.27 28.26
C ARG A 298 17.82 -13.30 27.76
N LEU A 299 17.46 -13.35 26.48
CA LEU A 299 16.52 -12.43 25.86
C LEU A 299 15.18 -12.40 26.59
N LEU A 300 14.58 -13.56 26.85
CA LEU A 300 13.27 -13.65 27.50
C LEU A 300 13.28 -13.17 28.95
N ASP A 301 14.33 -13.49 29.69
CA ASP A 301 14.48 -13.08 31.09
C ASP A 301 14.59 -11.56 31.20
N VAL A 302 15.42 -10.95 30.35
CA VAL A 302 15.60 -9.49 30.31
C VAL A 302 14.33 -8.81 29.79
N ALA A 303 13.71 -9.34 28.73
CA ALA A 303 12.46 -8.81 28.19
C ALA A 303 11.33 -8.77 29.25
N ARG A 304 11.13 -9.87 29.98
CA ARG A 304 10.15 -9.94 31.07
C ARG A 304 10.48 -9.00 32.21
N ALA A 305 11.76 -8.87 32.59
CA ALA A 305 12.18 -7.93 33.63
C ALA A 305 11.90 -6.47 33.21
N LEU A 306 12.23 -6.10 31.98
CA LEU A 306 11.99 -4.74 31.46
C LEU A 306 10.50 -4.39 31.39
N GLN A 307 9.65 -5.34 30.99
CA GLN A 307 8.19 -5.13 30.96
C GLN A 307 7.60 -5.06 32.38
N SER A 308 7.82 -6.10 33.19
CA SER A 308 7.11 -6.30 34.46
C SER A 308 7.62 -5.43 35.62
N VAL A 309 8.92 -5.09 35.63
CA VAL A 309 9.55 -4.38 36.76
C VAL A 309 9.77 -2.90 36.44
N HIS A 310 9.93 -2.53 35.16
CA HIS A 310 10.49 -1.22 34.78
C HIS A 310 9.61 -0.36 33.86
N GLY A 311 8.43 -0.84 33.43
CA GLY A 311 7.44 -0.01 32.72
C GLY A 311 7.79 0.28 31.25
N TRP A 312 8.62 -0.55 30.62
CA TRP A 312 8.80 -0.58 29.16
C TRP A 312 7.63 -1.35 28.55
N ASP A 313 6.51 -0.64 28.39
CA ASP A 313 5.21 -1.19 28.09
C ASP A 313 4.98 -1.45 26.60
N TYR A 314 5.83 -0.92 25.71
CA TYR A 314 5.67 -1.17 24.28
C TYR A 314 6.99 -1.35 23.50
N LEU A 315 6.97 -2.29 22.55
CA LEU A 315 8.05 -2.61 21.62
C LEU A 315 7.85 -1.81 20.32
N SER A 316 8.53 -0.67 20.18
CA SER A 316 8.36 0.24 19.04
C SER A 316 8.74 -0.41 17.71
N ASN A 317 9.90 -1.08 17.67
CA ASN A 317 10.49 -1.62 16.45
C ASN A 317 11.32 -2.89 16.73
N LEU A 318 11.14 -3.93 15.90
CA LEU A 318 11.92 -5.15 15.88
C LEU A 318 12.40 -5.40 14.44
N THR A 319 13.72 -5.46 14.27
CA THR A 319 14.34 -5.70 12.97
C THR A 319 15.61 -6.53 13.10
N SER A 320 16.29 -6.80 11.99
CA SER A 320 17.59 -7.47 12.02
C SER A 320 18.56 -6.90 11.00
N VAL A 321 19.84 -7.13 11.27
CA VAL A 321 20.98 -6.76 10.43
C VAL A 321 21.77 -8.01 10.10
N ASP A 322 22.12 -8.16 8.82
CA ASP A 322 23.02 -9.20 8.33
C ASP A 322 24.44 -8.63 8.31
N TYR A 323 25.27 -9.05 9.26
CA TYR A 323 26.71 -8.82 9.26
C TYR A 323 27.46 -10.01 8.66
N PRO A 324 28.72 -9.87 8.21
CA PRO A 324 29.46 -10.98 7.60
C PRO A 324 29.60 -12.22 8.50
N ASP A 325 29.72 -12.03 9.81
CA ASP A 325 29.95 -13.07 10.82
C ASP A 325 28.67 -13.57 11.50
N ARG A 326 27.61 -12.76 11.56
CA ARG A 326 26.40 -13.05 12.34
C ARG A 326 25.16 -12.32 11.81
N PHE A 327 23.99 -12.79 12.21
CA PHE A 327 22.80 -11.94 12.23
C PHE A 327 22.70 -11.22 13.58
N GLU A 328 22.20 -10.00 13.60
CA GLU A 328 21.92 -9.24 14.82
C GLU A 328 20.47 -8.80 14.81
N VAL A 329 19.66 -9.29 15.76
CA VAL A 329 18.27 -8.87 15.93
C VAL A 329 18.23 -7.69 16.91
N VAL A 330 17.56 -6.61 16.51
CA VAL A 330 17.55 -5.32 17.21
C VAL A 330 16.13 -4.99 17.65
N TYR A 331 15.95 -4.74 18.95
CA TYR A 331 14.68 -4.41 19.58
C TYR A 331 14.74 -2.99 20.16
N HIS A 332 13.80 -2.12 19.79
CA HIS A 332 13.68 -0.78 20.34
C HIS A 332 12.49 -0.69 21.28
N LEU A 333 12.76 -0.42 22.55
CA LEU A 333 11.77 -0.35 23.63
C LEU A 333 11.58 1.10 24.06
N TYR A 334 10.32 1.46 24.29
CA TYR A 334 9.91 2.76 24.78
C TYR A 334 8.89 2.60 25.91
N SER A 335 8.64 3.69 26.65
CA SER A 335 7.68 3.72 27.75
C SER A 335 6.62 4.78 27.48
N SER A 336 5.34 4.43 27.63
CA SER A 336 4.25 5.39 27.56
C SER A 336 4.12 6.27 28.82
N ARG A 337 4.73 5.82 29.92
CA ARG A 337 4.60 6.45 31.25
C ARG A 337 5.82 7.26 31.68
N ARG A 338 6.96 7.08 31.01
CA ARG A 338 8.23 7.72 31.36
C ARG A 338 8.77 8.49 30.16
N THR A 339 9.11 9.75 30.38
CA THR A 339 10.00 10.51 29.49
C THR A 339 11.44 10.11 29.80
N GLY A 340 12.12 9.44 28.86
CA GLY A 340 13.49 8.96 29.03
C GLY A 340 14.06 8.32 27.76
N SER A 341 15.38 8.11 27.73
CA SER A 341 16.07 7.53 26.57
C SER A 341 15.60 6.10 26.29
N PRO A 342 15.33 5.73 25.03
CA PRO A 342 14.93 4.37 24.68
C PRO A 342 15.97 3.34 25.07
N ILE A 343 15.51 2.10 25.29
CA ILE A 343 16.40 0.94 25.42
C ILE A 343 16.46 0.23 24.07
N THR A 344 17.66 -0.04 23.60
CA THR A 344 17.90 -0.88 22.42
C THR A 344 18.53 -2.19 22.86
N MET A 345 17.82 -3.31 22.70
CA MET A 345 18.40 -4.65 22.91
C MET A 345 18.92 -5.21 21.59
N LYS A 346 20.06 -5.89 21.64
CA LYS A 346 20.70 -6.52 20.48
C LYS A 346 21.04 -7.96 20.81
N VAL A 347 20.61 -8.88 19.96
CA VAL A 347 20.87 -10.32 20.10
C VAL A 347 21.58 -10.83 18.86
N ALA A 348 22.75 -11.43 19.06
CA ALA A 348 23.47 -12.10 17.99
C ALA A 348 22.87 -13.49 17.73
N ALA A 349 22.67 -13.83 16.46
CA ALA A 349 22.28 -15.14 15.99
C ALA A 349 23.31 -15.67 14.96
N PRO A 350 23.62 -16.98 14.98
CA PRO A 350 24.57 -17.57 14.05
C PRO A 350 24.05 -17.50 12.60
N LYS A 351 24.97 -17.52 11.63
CA LYS A 351 24.63 -17.56 10.20
C LYS A 351 24.00 -18.87 9.76
N ASP A 352 24.53 -19.97 10.31
CA ASP A 352 24.04 -21.31 10.09
C ASP A 352 22.88 -21.56 11.06
N GLU A 353 21.71 -21.86 10.51
CA GLU A 353 20.46 -22.09 11.27
C GLU A 353 20.16 -21.00 12.32
N PRO A 354 19.94 -19.73 11.93
CA PRO A 354 19.65 -18.65 12.86
C PRO A 354 18.35 -18.91 13.62
N VAL A 355 18.45 -19.12 14.94
CA VAL A 355 17.30 -19.24 15.85
C VAL A 355 17.44 -18.24 17.00
N VAL A 356 16.36 -17.55 17.33
CA VAL A 356 16.22 -16.63 18.48
C VAL A 356 14.90 -16.94 19.18
N ASP A 357 14.80 -16.74 20.50
CA ASP A 357 13.52 -16.91 21.19
C ASP A 357 12.52 -15.80 20.84
N SER A 358 11.25 -16.17 20.67
CA SER A 358 10.17 -15.25 20.36
C SER A 358 9.78 -14.42 21.57
N VAL A 359 9.68 -13.09 21.40
CA VAL A 359 9.22 -12.17 22.44
C VAL A 359 7.71 -11.88 22.35
N VAL A 360 6.97 -12.57 21.48
CA VAL A 360 5.49 -12.42 21.34
C VAL A 360 4.76 -12.67 22.66
N GLY A 361 5.27 -13.59 23.49
CA GLY A 361 4.72 -13.85 24.83
C GLY A 361 4.97 -12.73 25.85
N VAL A 362 5.84 -11.77 25.53
CA VAL A 362 6.10 -10.56 26.33
C VAL A 362 5.35 -9.38 25.72
N TRP A 363 5.66 -9.03 24.47
CA TRP A 363 4.96 -7.99 23.71
C TRP A 363 4.28 -8.59 22.48
N ARG A 364 2.95 -8.53 22.44
CA ARG A 364 2.17 -9.06 21.32
C ARG A 364 2.49 -8.37 19.99
N GLY A 365 2.93 -7.10 20.03
CA GLY A 365 3.38 -6.34 18.88
C GLY A 365 4.56 -6.97 18.11
N ALA A 366 5.23 -7.97 18.68
CA ALA A 366 6.28 -8.72 18.01
C ALA A 366 5.78 -9.68 16.92
N ASP A 367 4.50 -10.10 16.92
CA ASP A 367 4.00 -11.17 16.02
C ASP A 367 4.27 -10.89 14.54
N LEU A 368 3.78 -9.76 14.03
CA LEU A 368 4.01 -9.40 12.62
C LEU A 368 5.48 -9.05 12.33
N GLN A 369 6.20 -8.48 13.29
CA GLN A 369 7.60 -8.06 13.12
C GLN A 369 8.56 -9.26 13.08
N GLU A 370 8.36 -10.27 13.93
CA GLU A 370 9.13 -11.52 13.92
C GLU A 370 8.85 -12.32 12.64
N ARG A 371 7.59 -12.34 12.17
CA ARG A 371 7.22 -12.94 10.88
C ARG A 371 7.87 -12.22 9.70
N GLU A 372 7.95 -10.89 9.73
CA GLU A 372 8.66 -10.09 8.72
C GLU A 372 10.16 -10.45 8.69
N VAL A 373 10.82 -10.49 9.85
CA VAL A 373 12.23 -10.88 9.93
C VAL A 373 12.45 -12.32 9.47
N TYR A 374 11.56 -13.24 9.82
CA TYR A 374 11.61 -14.61 9.31
C TYR A 374 11.46 -14.67 7.79
N ASP A 375 10.48 -13.98 7.22
CA ASP A 375 10.21 -14.03 5.78
C ASP A 375 11.35 -13.41 4.96
N MET A 376 11.97 -12.34 5.47
CA MET A 376 12.95 -11.55 4.73
C MET A 376 14.41 -11.96 5.00
N MET A 377 14.71 -12.49 6.19
CA MET A 377 16.07 -12.83 6.66
C MET A 377 16.22 -14.29 7.07
N GLY A 378 15.13 -15.06 7.20
CA GLY A 378 15.17 -16.50 7.53
C GLY A 378 15.59 -16.82 8.95
N ILE A 379 15.55 -15.85 9.86
CA ILE A 379 15.79 -16.05 11.29
C ILE A 379 14.52 -16.68 11.89
N ARG A 380 14.64 -17.84 12.52
CA ARG A 380 13.50 -18.55 13.13
C ARG A 380 13.31 -18.08 14.56
N PHE A 381 12.06 -17.80 14.93
CA PHE A 381 11.70 -17.43 16.30
C PHE A 381 11.08 -18.61 17.05
N ALA A 382 11.82 -19.16 18.02
CA ALA A 382 11.37 -20.29 18.82
C ALA A 382 10.23 -19.86 19.76
N GLY A 383 9.14 -20.62 19.77
CA GLY A 383 7.94 -20.30 20.57
C GLY A 383 6.95 -19.32 19.94
N HIS A 384 7.20 -18.86 18.71
CA HIS A 384 6.28 -17.98 17.99
C HIS A 384 4.97 -18.71 17.61
N PRO A 385 3.77 -18.14 17.86
CA PRO A 385 2.49 -18.85 17.71
C PRO A 385 2.09 -19.18 16.27
N ASN A 386 2.51 -18.37 15.29
CA ASN A 386 2.15 -18.52 13.87
C ASN A 386 3.29 -18.08 12.93
N LEU A 387 4.45 -18.75 13.01
CA LEU A 387 5.63 -18.35 12.23
C LEU A 387 5.51 -18.81 10.78
N LYS A 388 4.96 -17.95 9.92
CA LYS A 388 4.85 -18.16 8.48
C LYS A 388 5.21 -16.92 7.69
N ARG A 389 5.55 -17.11 6.40
CA ARG A 389 5.80 -16.02 5.45
C ARG A 389 4.60 -15.06 5.44
N VAL A 390 4.88 -13.77 5.28
CA VAL A 390 3.87 -12.72 5.47
C VAL A 390 3.84 -11.72 4.31
N LEU A 391 5.00 -11.37 3.74
CA LEU A 391 5.13 -10.47 2.59
C LEU A 391 5.32 -11.23 1.27
N LEU A 392 6.18 -12.24 1.27
CA LEU A 392 6.52 -13.01 0.07
C LEU A 392 5.38 -13.99 -0.29
N TRP A 393 5.40 -14.47 -1.53
CA TRP A 393 4.48 -15.53 -1.97
C TRP A 393 4.99 -16.90 -1.52
N ASP A 394 4.08 -17.85 -1.31
CA ASP A 394 4.39 -19.10 -0.57
C ASP A 394 5.49 -19.97 -1.18
N GLY A 395 5.72 -19.89 -2.49
CA GLY A 395 6.79 -20.61 -3.18
C GLY A 395 8.05 -19.79 -3.46
N PHE A 396 8.21 -18.61 -2.84
CA PHE A 396 9.44 -17.83 -2.98
C PHE A 396 10.62 -18.57 -2.33
N ASP A 397 11.67 -18.82 -3.12
CA ASP A 397 12.90 -19.47 -2.66
C ASP A 397 13.95 -18.41 -2.24
N GLY A 398 14.43 -18.53 -0.99
CA GLY A 398 15.41 -17.62 -0.40
C GLY A 398 14.85 -16.50 0.49
N PHE A 399 15.74 -15.57 0.85
CA PHE A 399 15.56 -14.50 1.84
C PHE A 399 16.16 -13.18 1.31
N PRO A 400 15.35 -12.25 0.76
CA PRO A 400 15.86 -11.15 -0.04
C PRO A 400 16.76 -10.14 0.69
N LEU A 401 16.58 -9.96 2.01
CA LEU A 401 17.34 -8.98 2.79
C LEU A 401 18.70 -9.49 3.26
N ARG A 402 19.00 -10.78 3.09
CA ARG A 402 20.35 -11.28 3.35
C ARG A 402 21.36 -10.71 2.34
N LYS A 403 22.60 -10.55 2.78
CA LYS A 403 23.69 -10.00 1.94
C LYS A 403 24.21 -10.99 0.91
N ASP A 404 23.99 -12.29 1.12
CA ASP A 404 24.30 -13.36 0.16
C ASP A 404 23.21 -13.53 -0.92
N TYR A 405 22.02 -12.94 -0.75
CA TYR A 405 20.97 -12.97 -1.76
C TYR A 405 21.31 -12.07 -2.96
N LEU A 406 21.44 -12.69 -4.14
CA LEU A 406 21.70 -12.01 -5.41
C LEU A 406 20.40 -11.67 -6.11
N GLU A 407 20.16 -10.39 -6.43
CA GLU A 407 19.01 -10.00 -7.24
C GLU A 407 19.21 -10.41 -8.71
N ALA A 408 18.14 -10.90 -9.38
CA ALA A 408 18.24 -11.47 -10.72
C ALA A 408 18.66 -10.47 -11.83
N TYR A 409 18.49 -9.17 -11.60
CA TYR A 409 18.65 -8.13 -12.63
C TYR A 409 19.75 -7.10 -12.32
N TYR A 410 20.55 -7.33 -11.27
CA TYR A 410 21.54 -6.37 -10.80
C TYR A 410 22.94 -6.99 -10.80
N GLU A 411 23.90 -6.23 -11.31
CA GLU A 411 25.29 -6.67 -11.51
C GLU A 411 26.14 -6.53 -10.24
N GLU A 412 25.81 -5.58 -9.36
CA GLU A 412 26.57 -5.26 -8.14
C GLU A 412 25.65 -4.86 -6.97
N PRO A 413 26.12 -4.93 -5.70
CA PRO A 413 25.31 -4.64 -4.51
C PRO A 413 24.83 -3.20 -4.33
N GLY A 414 25.43 -2.21 -5.02
CA GLY A 414 25.16 -0.79 -4.81
C GLY A 414 25.22 0.05 -6.08
N LYS A 415 24.47 1.16 -6.09
CA LYS A 415 24.52 2.18 -7.17
C LYS A 415 25.47 3.33 -6.83
N PRO A 416 26.13 3.96 -7.82
CA PRO A 416 26.07 3.67 -9.27
C PRO A 416 26.90 2.43 -9.67
N PHE A 417 26.42 1.66 -10.64
CA PHE A 417 27.12 0.46 -11.13
C PHE A 417 28.40 0.82 -11.86
N SER A 418 29.49 0.13 -11.54
CA SER A 418 30.80 0.36 -12.15
C SER A 418 30.76 0.20 -13.68
N SER A 419 29.89 -0.66 -14.20
CA SER A 419 29.66 -0.90 -15.63
C SER A 419 29.09 0.29 -16.40
N ARG A 420 28.43 1.24 -15.72
CA ARG A 420 27.67 2.33 -16.35
C ARG A 420 28.37 3.69 -16.31
N TRP A 421 29.58 3.76 -15.74
CA TRP A 421 30.34 5.00 -15.57
C TRP A 421 31.81 4.79 -15.96
N PRO A 422 32.49 5.72 -16.68
CA PRO A 422 32.00 6.97 -17.27
C PRO A 422 31.48 6.84 -18.71
N SER A 423 31.85 5.77 -19.41
CA SER A 423 31.63 5.59 -20.86
C SER A 423 30.50 4.61 -21.19
N GLY A 424 29.44 4.62 -20.38
CA GLY A 424 28.35 3.64 -20.32
C GLY A 424 28.08 2.84 -21.59
N HIS A 425 28.47 1.56 -21.58
CA HIS A 425 27.96 0.56 -22.50
C HIS A 425 27.18 -0.43 -21.63
N HIS A 426 25.88 -0.56 -21.88
CA HIS A 426 25.04 -1.53 -21.21
C HIS A 426 24.70 -2.65 -22.20
N ILE A 427 24.76 -3.88 -21.71
CA ILE A 427 24.15 -5.05 -22.33
C ILE A 427 23.00 -5.40 -21.39
N ARG A 428 21.79 -5.61 -21.91
CA ARG A 428 20.66 -5.94 -21.04
C ARG A 428 20.90 -7.32 -20.42
N ALA A 429 20.56 -7.49 -19.14
CA ALA A 429 20.64 -8.82 -18.51
C ALA A 429 19.75 -9.86 -19.25
N GLU A 430 18.69 -9.36 -19.90
CA GLU A 430 17.81 -10.06 -20.85
C GLU A 430 18.55 -10.73 -22.01
N GLU A 431 19.70 -10.18 -22.43
CA GLU A 431 20.57 -10.74 -23.47
C GLU A 431 21.51 -11.83 -22.92
N ARG A 432 21.46 -12.14 -21.61
CA ARG A 432 22.36 -13.09 -20.94
C ARG A 432 21.68 -14.31 -20.30
N THR A 433 20.36 -14.41 -20.17
CA THR A 433 19.72 -15.63 -19.64
C THR A 433 18.31 -15.87 -20.18
N ALA A 434 18.07 -17.08 -20.70
CA ALA A 434 16.71 -17.57 -21.02
C ALA A 434 15.96 -18.08 -19.78
N PHE A 435 16.63 -18.77 -18.84
CA PHE A 435 16.21 -19.05 -17.46
C PHE A 435 17.47 -19.53 -16.73
N GLY A 436 17.91 -18.91 -15.62
CA GLY A 436 19.02 -19.48 -14.84
C GLY A 436 19.69 -18.60 -13.78
N ARG A 437 19.42 -18.95 -12.50
CA ARG A 437 20.30 -19.09 -11.31
C ARG A 437 19.57 -18.80 -9.99
N ASN A 438 18.44 -18.09 -10.02
CA ASN A 438 17.66 -17.73 -8.81
C ASN A 438 16.28 -18.40 -8.72
N VAL A 439 16.04 -19.45 -9.50
CA VAL A 439 14.88 -20.33 -9.32
C VAL A 439 15.38 -21.76 -9.46
N ARG A 440 15.62 -22.43 -8.33
CA ARG A 440 15.85 -23.87 -8.29
C ARG A 440 14.54 -24.52 -7.89
N TYR A 441 13.82 -25.05 -8.89
CA TYR A 441 12.74 -25.98 -8.60
C TYR A 441 13.35 -27.26 -8.01
N PRO A 442 12.73 -27.86 -6.97
CA PRO A 442 13.12 -29.20 -6.51
C PRO A 442 13.15 -30.15 -7.71
N SER A 443 14.10 -31.09 -7.76
CA SER A 443 14.17 -32.03 -8.89
C SER A 443 12.87 -32.83 -8.98
N GLY A 444 12.15 -32.74 -10.11
CA GLY A 444 10.86 -33.40 -10.30
C GLY A 444 9.64 -32.56 -9.87
N TRP A 445 9.82 -31.27 -9.58
CA TRP A 445 8.70 -30.38 -9.29
C TRP A 445 7.95 -29.99 -10.57
N ASP A 446 6.71 -30.44 -10.67
CA ASP A 446 5.77 -30.14 -11.75
C ASP A 446 4.80 -29.03 -11.30
N PRO A 447 4.80 -27.84 -11.94
CA PRO A 447 3.90 -26.74 -11.62
C PRO A 447 2.42 -27.10 -11.77
N SER A 448 2.09 -28.08 -12.62
CA SER A 448 0.73 -28.55 -12.84
C SER A 448 0.27 -29.57 -11.78
N ALA A 449 1.20 -30.19 -11.07
CA ALA A 449 0.95 -31.09 -9.95
C ALA A 449 1.04 -30.41 -8.57
N TRP A 450 1.59 -29.18 -8.51
CA TRP A 450 1.72 -28.43 -7.26
C TRP A 450 0.34 -27.99 -6.75
N LYS A 451 -0.04 -28.51 -5.58
CA LYS A 451 -1.15 -28.00 -4.79
C LYS A 451 -0.57 -27.10 -3.71
N ALA A 452 -1.13 -25.89 -3.55
CA ALA A 452 -0.83 -25.07 -2.38
C ALA A 452 -1.03 -25.92 -1.10
N PRO A 453 -0.20 -25.74 -0.06
CA PRO A 453 -0.44 -26.37 1.22
C PRO A 453 -1.91 -26.14 1.60
N ALA A 454 -2.62 -27.21 1.96
CA ALA A 454 -3.96 -27.06 2.50
C ALA A 454 -3.84 -26.07 3.67
N PRO A 455 -4.67 -25.02 3.73
CA PRO A 455 -4.68 -24.18 4.92
C PRO A 455 -4.95 -25.08 6.13
N ASP A 456 -4.35 -24.79 7.28
CA ASP A 456 -4.71 -25.44 8.56
C ASP A 456 -6.19 -25.21 8.96
N VAL A 457 -6.93 -24.47 8.13
CA VAL A 457 -8.36 -24.24 8.24
C VAL A 457 -9.05 -25.08 7.15
N PRO A 458 -9.88 -26.06 7.52
CA PRO A 458 -10.58 -26.90 6.55
C PRO A 458 -11.45 -26.01 5.67
N ILE A 459 -11.16 -26.02 4.36
CA ILE A 459 -12.06 -25.50 3.34
C ILE A 459 -13.13 -26.57 3.20
N VAL A 460 -14.32 -26.33 3.75
CA VAL A 460 -15.45 -27.22 3.51
C VAL A 460 -15.90 -26.96 2.08
N ASP A 461 -15.57 -27.87 1.17
CA ASP A 461 -16.20 -27.91 -0.14
C ASP A 461 -17.70 -28.20 0.07
N ALA A 462 -18.57 -27.38 -0.51
CA ALA A 462 -20.02 -27.56 -0.41
C ALA A 462 -20.47 -28.93 -0.99
N ALA A 463 -19.64 -29.57 -1.81
CA ALA A 463 -19.87 -30.93 -2.29
C ALA A 463 -19.56 -32.02 -1.24
N GLU A 464 -18.62 -31.78 -0.32
CA GLU A 464 -18.19 -32.75 0.71
C GLU A 464 -19.09 -32.78 1.95
N ALA A 465 -19.97 -31.78 2.12
CA ALA A 465 -20.93 -31.71 3.23
C ALA A 465 -22.04 -32.78 3.21
N LYS A 466 -22.05 -33.70 2.22
CA LYS A 466 -23.04 -34.79 2.09
C LYS A 466 -22.54 -36.12 2.65
N ALA A 467 -22.06 -36.16 3.89
CA ALA A 467 -21.82 -37.43 4.59
C ALA A 467 -21.86 -37.29 6.14
N GLY A 468 -23.05 -37.09 6.71
CA GLY A 468 -23.44 -37.76 7.96
C GLY A 468 -22.65 -37.50 9.26
N LEU A 469 -22.16 -36.28 9.51
CA LEU A 469 -21.70 -35.85 10.84
C LEU A 469 -22.52 -34.63 11.32
N PRO A 470 -22.83 -34.51 12.62
CA PRO A 470 -23.37 -33.26 13.17
C PRO A 470 -22.22 -32.25 13.29
N LEU A 471 -21.97 -31.47 12.24
CA LEU A 471 -21.00 -30.39 12.26
C LEU A 471 -21.65 -29.12 12.84
N THR A 472 -21.02 -28.53 13.86
CA THR A 472 -21.13 -27.08 14.10
C THR A 472 -20.42 -26.40 12.91
N ASP A 473 -21.14 -26.14 11.82
CA ASP A 473 -20.58 -25.68 10.54
C ASP A 473 -20.04 -24.25 10.65
N LYS A 474 -18.78 -24.12 11.04
CA LYS A 474 -18.04 -22.85 10.92
C LYS A 474 -17.72 -22.58 9.46
N LEU A 475 -18.09 -21.41 8.95
CA LEU A 475 -17.82 -20.99 7.58
C LEU A 475 -16.55 -20.15 7.51
N THR A 476 -15.62 -20.47 6.61
CA THR A 476 -14.44 -19.62 6.35
C THR A 476 -14.63 -18.84 5.05
N VAL A 477 -14.63 -17.52 5.14
CA VAL A 477 -14.79 -16.59 4.01
C VAL A 477 -13.51 -15.79 3.81
N ARG A 478 -13.12 -15.61 2.54
CA ARG A 478 -11.97 -14.78 2.15
C ARG A 478 -12.49 -13.45 1.60
N PHE A 479 -12.30 -12.37 2.34
CA PHE A 479 -12.56 -11.01 1.86
C PHE A 479 -11.29 -10.48 1.21
N GLY A 480 -11.36 -10.07 -0.06
CA GLY A 480 -10.20 -9.59 -0.82
C GLY A 480 -9.41 -10.71 -1.53
N PRO A 481 -8.26 -10.39 -2.15
CA PRO A 481 -7.54 -9.11 -2.08
C PRO A 481 -8.14 -7.98 -2.93
N GLN A 482 -9.08 -8.28 -3.83
CA GLN A 482 -9.88 -7.25 -4.51
C GLN A 482 -11.24 -7.16 -3.82
N HIS A 483 -11.49 -6.05 -3.14
CA HIS A 483 -12.78 -5.71 -2.54
C HIS A 483 -12.83 -4.19 -2.29
N PRO A 484 -13.98 -3.50 -2.46
CA PRO A 484 -14.04 -2.04 -2.25
C PRO A 484 -13.63 -1.61 -0.84
N SER A 485 -14.03 -2.38 0.16
CA SER A 485 -13.81 -2.08 1.57
C SER A 485 -12.44 -2.51 2.12
N THR A 486 -11.54 -3.02 1.28
CA THR A 486 -10.16 -3.40 1.69
C THR A 486 -9.14 -2.29 1.46
N HIS A 487 -9.58 -1.09 1.04
CA HIS A 487 -8.76 0.12 0.83
C HIS A 487 -7.46 -0.14 0.04
N GLY A 488 -7.60 -0.94 -1.02
CA GLY A 488 -6.48 -1.46 -1.82
C GLY A 488 -6.45 -2.99 -1.79
N VAL A 489 -5.25 -3.54 -1.83
CA VAL A 489 -5.01 -4.98 -1.99
C VAL A 489 -4.68 -5.65 -0.66
N PHE A 490 -5.73 -6.04 0.05
CA PHE A 490 -5.64 -6.67 1.37
C PHE A 490 -6.64 -7.80 1.48
N GLN A 491 -6.26 -8.89 2.15
CA GLN A 491 -7.15 -10.03 2.34
C GLN A 491 -7.39 -10.32 3.83
N MET A 492 -8.65 -10.50 4.20
CA MET A 492 -9.06 -11.02 5.51
C MET A 492 -9.62 -12.42 5.35
N VAL A 493 -9.01 -13.39 6.02
CA VAL A 493 -9.55 -14.74 6.14
C VAL A 493 -10.36 -14.80 7.43
N VAL A 494 -11.68 -14.84 7.29
CA VAL A 494 -12.61 -14.73 8.43
C VAL A 494 -13.30 -16.07 8.65
N THR A 495 -13.18 -16.61 9.86
CA THR A 495 -13.91 -17.80 10.30
C THR A 495 -15.14 -17.37 11.11
N LEU A 496 -16.31 -17.80 10.66
CA LEU A 496 -17.62 -17.40 11.16
C LEU A 496 -18.34 -18.57 11.83
N ASP A 497 -19.05 -18.28 12.90
CA ASP A 497 -20.09 -19.11 13.48
C ASP A 497 -21.44 -18.39 13.27
N GLY A 498 -22.19 -18.85 12.27
CA GLY A 498 -23.28 -18.06 11.67
C GLY A 498 -22.76 -16.75 11.08
N GLU A 499 -23.10 -15.63 11.71
CA GLU A 499 -22.63 -14.28 11.33
C GLU A 499 -21.53 -13.73 12.26
N THR A 500 -21.23 -14.44 13.35
CA THR A 500 -20.34 -13.97 14.40
C THR A 500 -18.91 -14.40 14.09
N ILE A 501 -17.97 -13.46 14.19
CA ILE A 501 -16.55 -13.70 13.90
C ILE A 501 -15.91 -14.44 15.07
N VAL A 502 -15.38 -15.64 14.80
CA VAL A 502 -14.64 -16.44 15.78
C VAL A 502 -13.14 -16.16 15.70
N ARG A 503 -12.64 -15.94 14.47
CA ARG A 503 -11.24 -15.66 14.17
C ARG A 503 -11.15 -14.88 12.87
N LEU A 504 -10.21 -13.94 12.82
CA LEU A 504 -9.84 -13.22 11.61
C LEU A 504 -8.32 -13.28 11.44
N GLU A 505 -7.85 -13.63 10.26
CA GLU A 505 -6.43 -13.58 9.91
C GLU A 505 -6.19 -12.52 8.82
N PRO A 506 -5.38 -11.47 9.10
CA PRO A 506 -4.94 -10.53 8.09
C PRO A 506 -3.86 -11.17 7.20
N VAL A 507 -4.08 -11.12 5.88
CA VAL A 507 -3.12 -11.58 4.86
C VAL A 507 -2.64 -10.37 4.07
N VAL A 508 -1.35 -10.08 4.21
CA VAL A 508 -0.65 -8.94 3.62
C VAL A 508 0.35 -9.39 2.54
N GLY A 509 1.16 -8.49 2.01
CA GLY A 509 2.21 -8.79 1.03
C GLY A 509 1.79 -8.71 -0.44
N TYR A 510 0.52 -8.39 -0.72
CA TYR A 510 0.05 -8.22 -2.10
C TYR A 510 0.71 -7.02 -2.79
N LEU A 511 1.14 -6.01 -2.02
CA LEU A 511 1.81 -4.81 -2.49
C LEU A 511 3.27 -4.73 -2.03
N HIS A 512 3.92 -5.88 -1.76
CA HIS A 512 5.32 -5.88 -1.39
C HIS A 512 6.23 -5.58 -2.59
N ARG A 513 6.97 -4.47 -2.51
CA ARG A 513 7.72 -3.90 -3.64
C ARG A 513 9.19 -3.74 -3.33
N ASN A 514 9.75 -4.59 -2.46
CA ASN A 514 11.18 -4.66 -2.12
C ASN A 514 11.78 -3.33 -1.67
N HIS A 515 10.98 -2.49 -1.01
CA HIS A 515 11.39 -1.13 -0.69
C HIS A 515 12.69 -1.09 0.14
N GLU A 516 12.83 -1.97 1.13
CA GLU A 516 14.03 -2.02 1.98
C GLU A 516 15.28 -2.47 1.22
N LYS A 517 15.15 -3.45 0.32
CA LYS A 517 16.27 -3.92 -0.51
C LYS A 517 16.73 -2.84 -1.49
N ILE A 518 15.78 -2.11 -2.09
CA ILE A 518 16.09 -0.91 -2.89
C ILE A 518 16.81 0.13 -2.02
N GLY A 519 16.36 0.31 -0.78
CA GLY A 519 16.96 1.21 0.20
C GLY A 519 18.45 0.96 0.40
N GLU A 520 18.84 -0.29 0.61
CA GLU A 520 20.25 -0.69 0.79
C GLU A 520 21.10 -0.51 -0.48
N ARG A 521 20.50 -0.66 -1.66
CA ARG A 521 21.20 -0.54 -2.95
C ARG A 521 21.38 0.89 -3.42
N ASN A 522 20.43 1.77 -3.10
CA ASN A 522 20.44 3.16 -3.55
C ASN A 522 21.26 4.03 -2.58
N THR A 523 21.74 5.18 -3.07
CA THR A 523 22.38 6.17 -2.20
C THR A 523 21.35 6.83 -1.27
N TYR A 524 21.80 7.42 -0.16
CA TYR A 524 20.90 8.09 0.81
C TYR A 524 19.93 9.10 0.15
N ILE A 525 20.39 9.91 -0.81
CA ILE A 525 19.53 10.87 -1.51
C ILE A 525 18.53 10.16 -2.43
N GLN A 526 18.96 9.09 -3.12
CA GLN A 526 18.09 8.33 -4.02
C GLN A 526 16.97 7.59 -3.29
N ASN A 527 17.06 7.43 -1.96
CA ASN A 527 16.02 6.82 -1.14
C ASN A 527 14.89 7.78 -0.78
N ILE A 528 15.12 9.10 -0.76
CA ILE A 528 14.08 10.07 -0.38
C ILE A 528 12.80 9.90 -1.22
N PRO A 529 12.83 9.82 -2.57
CA PRO A 529 11.63 9.61 -3.35
C PRO A 529 10.89 8.30 -3.03
N TYR A 530 11.59 7.26 -2.59
CA TYR A 530 10.92 6.00 -2.24
C TYR A 530 10.08 6.18 -0.98
N THR A 531 10.51 6.99 -0.02
CA THR A 531 9.73 7.25 1.22
C THR A 531 8.38 7.92 0.92
N ASP A 532 8.27 8.75 -0.11
CA ASP A 532 6.98 9.30 -0.58
C ASP A 532 5.96 8.21 -0.97
N ARG A 533 6.45 7.02 -1.34
CA ARG A 533 5.66 5.92 -1.91
C ARG A 533 5.26 4.86 -0.88
N LEU A 534 5.65 5.03 0.39
CA LEU A 534 5.20 4.20 1.52
C LEU A 534 3.72 4.51 1.79
N ASP A 535 3.43 5.47 2.67
CA ASP A 535 2.11 6.07 2.77
C ASP A 535 1.97 7.15 1.69
N TYR A 536 1.37 6.76 0.57
CA TYR A 536 1.14 7.66 -0.56
C TYR A 536 0.15 8.81 -0.26
N LEU A 537 -0.50 8.83 0.91
CA LEU A 537 -1.28 9.97 1.39
C LEU A 537 -0.43 10.95 2.20
N SER A 538 0.65 10.46 2.84
CA SER A 538 1.46 11.22 3.80
C SER A 538 2.92 11.39 3.38
N SER A 539 3.16 11.78 2.13
CA SER A 539 4.51 11.82 1.53
C SER A 539 5.50 12.71 2.31
N MET A 540 5.08 13.93 2.70
CA MET A 540 5.94 14.85 3.45
C MET A 540 6.31 14.33 4.84
N SER A 541 5.36 13.70 5.54
CA SER A 541 5.64 13.06 6.84
C SER A 541 6.63 11.91 6.69
N ASN A 542 6.49 11.07 5.65
CA ASN A 542 7.42 9.97 5.41
C ASN A 542 8.84 10.46 5.09
N ASN A 543 8.95 11.51 4.26
CA ASN A 543 10.22 12.17 4.01
C ASN A 543 10.85 12.68 5.32
N LEU A 544 10.05 13.30 6.18
CA LEU A 544 10.54 13.91 7.42
C LEU A 544 11.15 12.85 8.34
N ALA A 545 10.45 11.72 8.52
CA ALA A 545 10.94 10.62 9.35
C ALA A 545 12.29 10.08 8.88
N TYR A 546 12.46 9.88 7.57
CA TYR A 546 13.71 9.40 7.00
C TYR A 546 14.84 10.43 7.09
N VAL A 547 14.52 11.70 6.78
CA VAL A 547 15.49 12.80 6.84
C VAL A 547 16.02 12.99 8.26
N LEU A 548 15.14 12.93 9.27
CA LEU A 548 15.55 13.01 10.68
C LEU A 548 16.46 11.84 11.10
N ALA A 549 16.21 10.62 10.62
CA ALA A 549 17.07 9.47 10.92
C ALA A 549 18.50 9.66 10.39
N VAL A 550 18.63 10.18 9.18
CA VAL A 550 19.94 10.42 8.55
C VAL A 550 20.61 11.68 9.12
N GLU A 551 19.86 12.74 9.41
CA GLU A 551 20.37 13.96 10.07
C GLU A 551 20.91 13.66 11.47
N LYS A 552 20.26 12.75 12.21
CA LYS A 552 20.75 12.23 13.50
C LYS A 552 22.11 11.54 13.38
N LEU A 553 22.35 10.77 12.30
CA LEU A 553 23.67 10.18 12.02
C LEU A 553 24.72 11.23 11.64
N MET A 554 24.31 12.29 10.93
CA MET A 554 25.21 13.34 10.44
C MET A 554 25.51 14.41 11.49
N GLY A 555 24.68 14.56 12.53
CA GLY A 555 24.78 15.66 13.50
C GLY A 555 24.59 17.04 12.86
N THR A 556 23.81 17.14 11.78
CA THR A 556 23.61 18.39 11.03
C THR A 556 22.52 19.24 11.65
N GLN A 557 22.81 20.51 11.93
CA GLN A 557 21.79 21.49 12.33
C GLN A 557 21.07 22.04 11.10
N VAL A 558 19.74 22.13 11.19
CA VAL A 558 18.86 22.60 10.12
C VAL A 558 18.50 24.07 10.37
N PRO A 559 18.38 24.92 9.33
CA PRO A 559 18.05 26.33 9.54
C PRO A 559 16.62 26.47 10.05
N GLU A 560 16.39 27.48 10.88
CA GLU A 560 15.10 27.69 11.55
C GLU A 560 13.92 27.80 10.57
N ARG A 561 14.06 28.59 9.49
CA ARG A 561 13.03 28.73 8.46
C ARG A 561 12.67 27.38 7.83
N ALA A 562 13.65 26.50 7.59
CA ALA A 562 13.40 25.19 7.02
C ALA A 562 12.61 24.28 7.97
N GLU A 563 12.81 24.40 9.29
CA GLU A 563 12.04 23.66 10.28
C GLU A 563 10.57 24.11 10.32
N TYR A 564 10.29 25.42 10.26
CA TYR A 564 8.92 25.91 10.12
C TYR A 564 8.25 25.38 8.85
N ILE A 565 8.94 25.40 7.72
CA ILE A 565 8.41 24.87 6.46
C ILE A 565 8.14 23.35 6.58
N ARG A 566 9.03 22.58 7.21
CA ARG A 566 8.84 21.14 7.46
C ARG A 566 7.58 20.87 8.28
N VAL A 567 7.38 21.61 9.37
CA VAL A 567 6.18 21.48 10.22
C VAL A 567 4.92 21.85 9.46
N LEU A 568 4.92 22.97 8.71
CA LEU A 568 3.79 23.38 7.87
C LEU A 568 3.39 22.27 6.89
N MET A 569 4.36 21.72 6.15
CA MET A 569 4.12 20.65 5.18
C MET A 569 3.62 19.37 5.84
N ALA A 570 4.17 19.00 7.01
CA ALA A 570 3.75 17.82 7.76
C ALA A 570 2.33 17.97 8.33
N GLU A 571 1.94 19.14 8.82
CA GLU A 571 0.60 19.36 9.39
C GLU A 571 -0.48 19.55 8.31
N PHE A 572 -0.18 20.20 7.17
CA PHE A 572 -1.08 20.16 6.01
C PHE A 572 -1.30 18.74 5.50
N THR A 573 -0.23 17.92 5.52
CA THR A 573 -0.32 16.49 5.18
C THR A 573 -1.21 15.74 6.18
N ARG A 574 -1.10 16.04 7.48
CA ARG A 574 -1.96 15.44 8.52
C ARG A 574 -3.45 15.78 8.31
N ILE A 575 -3.75 17.04 8.04
CA ILE A 575 -5.13 17.49 7.74
C ILE A 575 -5.66 16.76 6.50
N SER A 576 -4.88 16.73 5.41
CA SER A 576 -5.29 16.03 4.18
C SER A 576 -5.53 14.53 4.39
N ASN A 577 -4.70 13.87 5.23
CA ASN A 577 -4.88 12.46 5.54
C ASN A 577 -6.18 12.24 6.34
N HIS A 578 -6.41 13.01 7.40
CA HIS A 578 -7.59 12.86 8.25
C HIS A 578 -8.91 13.15 7.51
N PHE A 579 -8.96 14.12 6.60
CA PHE A 579 -10.13 14.33 5.75
C PHE A 579 -10.49 13.09 4.94
N LEU A 580 -9.47 12.46 4.34
CA LEU A 580 -9.69 11.26 3.55
C LEU A 580 -10.03 10.06 4.45
N ALA A 581 -9.33 9.87 5.57
CA ALA A 581 -9.58 8.79 6.52
C ALA A 581 -11.01 8.85 7.11
N VAL A 582 -11.49 10.06 7.45
CA VAL A 582 -12.87 10.27 7.88
C VAL A 582 -13.85 9.97 6.75
N GLY A 583 -13.58 10.49 5.54
CA GLY A 583 -14.43 10.27 4.38
C GLY A 583 -14.58 8.79 4.01
N THR A 584 -13.47 8.04 3.97
CA THR A 584 -13.45 6.61 3.65
C THR A 584 -14.08 5.77 4.76
N TYR A 585 -13.83 6.09 6.03
CA TYR A 585 -14.48 5.43 7.17
C TYR A 585 -16.01 5.57 7.11
N LEU A 586 -16.53 6.75 6.81
CA LEU A 586 -17.97 6.97 6.66
C LEU A 586 -18.54 6.23 5.44
N ASN A 587 -17.77 6.15 4.35
CA ASN A 587 -18.15 5.39 3.17
C ASN A 587 -18.27 3.89 3.48
N ASP A 588 -17.36 3.33 4.28
CA ASP A 588 -17.41 1.94 4.76
C ASP A 588 -18.58 1.66 5.70
N LEU A 589 -19.00 2.66 6.48
CA LEU A 589 -20.20 2.57 7.31
C LEU A 589 -21.50 2.67 6.52
N GLY A 590 -21.44 3.07 5.24
CA GLY A 590 -22.57 3.16 4.33
C GLY A 590 -23.00 4.58 3.96
N ALA A 591 -22.35 5.62 4.48
CA ALA A 591 -22.54 6.99 4.00
C ALA A 591 -21.85 7.17 2.64
N TYR A 592 -22.49 6.61 1.61
CA TYR A 592 -21.89 6.38 0.31
C TYR A 592 -21.53 7.68 -0.42
N PHE A 593 -20.26 7.80 -0.81
CA PHE A 593 -19.63 8.89 -1.56
C PHE A 593 -19.64 10.30 -0.95
N THR A 594 -20.75 10.82 -0.43
CA THR A 594 -20.85 12.27 -0.12
C THR A 594 -19.72 12.79 0.79
N PRO A 595 -19.41 12.15 1.95
CA PRO A 595 -18.35 12.64 2.82
C PRO A 595 -16.96 12.52 2.21
N VAL A 596 -16.68 11.43 1.48
CA VAL A 596 -15.38 11.23 0.83
C VAL A 596 -15.17 12.20 -0.33
N LEU A 597 -16.23 12.58 -1.07
CA LEU A 597 -16.16 13.60 -2.11
C LEU A 597 -15.77 14.97 -1.55
N TYR A 598 -16.32 15.36 -0.40
CA TYR A 598 -15.96 16.62 0.25
C TYR A 598 -14.54 16.56 0.81
N GLY A 599 -14.14 15.42 1.37
CA GLY A 599 -12.74 15.18 1.77
C GLY A 599 -11.76 15.28 0.60
N PHE A 600 -12.14 14.81 -0.60
CA PHE A 600 -11.35 14.99 -1.82
C PHE A 600 -11.21 16.46 -2.21
N GLU A 601 -12.26 17.27 -2.12
CA GLU A 601 -12.19 18.70 -2.44
C GLU A 601 -11.14 19.43 -1.60
N GLU A 602 -11.16 19.26 -0.28
CA GLU A 602 -10.18 19.89 0.61
C GLU A 602 -8.76 19.34 0.39
N ARG A 603 -8.65 18.04 0.11
CA ARG A 603 -7.39 17.42 -0.28
C ARG A 603 -6.82 18.06 -1.55
N GLU A 604 -7.62 18.25 -2.59
CA GLU A 604 -7.15 18.83 -3.86
C GLU A 604 -6.58 20.25 -3.67
N LEU A 605 -7.18 21.06 -2.79
CA LEU A 605 -6.66 22.40 -2.46
C LEU A 605 -5.28 22.33 -1.78
N ILE A 606 -5.08 21.36 -0.87
CA ILE A 606 -3.78 21.14 -0.22
C ILE A 606 -2.75 20.61 -1.24
N LEU A 607 -3.16 19.72 -2.14
CA LEU A 607 -2.27 19.20 -3.18
C LEU A 607 -1.82 20.29 -4.18
N ASP A 608 -2.66 21.28 -4.48
CA ASP A 608 -2.28 22.43 -5.30
C ASP A 608 -1.13 23.22 -4.64
N LEU A 609 -1.10 23.34 -3.30
CA LEU A 609 0.02 23.95 -2.56
C LEU A 609 1.31 23.11 -2.70
N PHE A 610 1.19 21.79 -2.57
CA PHE A 610 2.33 20.88 -2.72
C PHE A 610 2.88 20.91 -4.14
N GLU A 611 2.01 20.93 -5.15
CA GLU A 611 2.41 21.06 -6.55
C GLU A 611 3.13 22.38 -6.81
N ALA A 612 2.59 23.51 -6.32
CA ALA A 612 3.20 24.82 -6.50
C ALA A 612 4.59 24.93 -5.82
N THR A 613 4.77 24.24 -4.68
CA THR A 613 6.04 24.29 -3.93
C THR A 613 7.08 23.29 -4.44
N ALA A 614 6.69 22.02 -4.58
CA ALA A 614 7.59 20.91 -4.87
C ALA A 614 7.67 20.56 -6.36
N GLY A 615 6.71 21.01 -7.17
CA GLY A 615 6.57 20.66 -8.59
C GLY A 615 5.86 19.31 -8.84
N SER A 616 5.37 18.67 -7.78
CA SER A 616 4.65 17.39 -7.83
C SER A 616 3.58 17.38 -6.76
N ARG A 617 2.36 16.94 -7.11
CA ARG A 617 1.19 16.98 -6.20
C ARG A 617 1.24 15.96 -5.07
N MET A 618 1.73 14.74 -5.33
CA MET A 618 1.76 13.65 -4.32
C MET A 618 3.18 13.23 -3.95
N MET A 619 3.98 12.84 -4.96
CA MET A 619 5.36 12.38 -4.77
C MET A 619 6.29 13.60 -4.74
N CYS A 620 6.24 14.33 -3.64
CA CYS A 620 6.77 15.69 -3.57
C CYS A 620 8.30 15.73 -3.56
N ASN A 621 8.96 14.73 -2.95
CA ASN A 621 10.42 14.66 -2.84
C ASN A 621 11.04 16.02 -2.48
N TYR A 622 10.47 16.69 -1.46
CA TYR A 622 10.73 18.09 -1.16
C TYR A 622 11.71 18.27 0.00
N LEU A 623 11.60 17.44 1.04
CA LEU A 623 12.51 17.52 2.18
C LEU A 623 13.89 16.96 1.80
N ARG A 624 14.94 17.54 2.36
CA ARG A 624 16.34 17.19 2.08
C ARG A 624 17.11 17.12 3.39
N PHE A 625 18.18 16.36 3.40
CA PHE A 625 19.14 16.42 4.50
C PHE A 625 19.67 17.85 4.65
N GLY A 626 19.55 18.42 5.85
CA GLY A 626 19.91 19.80 6.18
C GLY A 626 18.85 20.85 5.87
N GLY A 627 17.63 20.50 5.45
CA GLY A 627 16.54 21.47 5.24
C GLY A 627 15.49 21.05 4.21
N VAL A 628 15.19 21.95 3.27
CA VAL A 628 14.22 21.74 2.17
C VAL A 628 14.84 22.05 0.81
N ALA A 629 14.28 21.48 -0.26
CA ALA A 629 14.89 21.59 -1.59
C ALA A 629 14.87 23.01 -2.18
N ARG A 630 13.82 23.79 -1.89
CA ARG A 630 13.54 25.15 -2.37
C ARG A 630 12.68 25.88 -1.34
N ASP A 631 12.74 27.22 -1.31
CA ASP A 631 11.84 28.02 -0.47
C ASP A 631 10.41 28.07 -1.03
N LEU A 632 9.46 28.52 -0.22
CA LEU A 632 8.06 28.72 -0.59
C LEU A 632 7.92 29.92 -1.54
N PRO A 633 7.19 29.79 -2.66
CA PRO A 633 6.79 30.94 -3.47
C PRO A 633 5.89 31.91 -2.69
N ASP A 634 5.98 33.21 -2.99
CA ASP A 634 5.21 34.24 -2.28
C ASP A 634 3.69 34.02 -2.39
N ASP A 635 3.20 33.62 -3.58
CA ASP A 635 1.77 33.37 -3.80
C ASP A 635 1.25 32.14 -3.05
N VAL A 636 2.12 31.16 -2.77
CA VAL A 636 1.78 29.97 -2.00
C VAL A 636 1.57 30.31 -0.53
N LEU A 637 2.35 31.24 0.03
CA LEU A 637 2.18 31.68 1.42
C LEU A 637 0.82 32.32 1.66
N ASP A 638 0.36 33.16 0.73
CA ASP A 638 -0.95 33.79 0.84
C ASP A 638 -2.09 32.77 0.69
N ARG A 639 -1.97 31.80 -0.22
CA ARG A 639 -2.93 30.69 -0.33
C ARG A 639 -2.94 29.80 0.92
N MET A 640 -1.78 29.53 1.52
CA MET A 640 -1.68 28.79 2.79
C MET A 640 -2.43 29.52 3.90
N ARG A 641 -2.31 30.86 3.98
CA ARG A 641 -3.06 31.68 4.93
C ARG A 641 -4.57 31.61 4.66
N GLU A 642 -5.00 31.79 3.42
CA GLU A 642 -6.43 31.68 3.07
C GLU A 642 -7.00 30.30 3.46
N LEU A 643 -6.28 29.22 3.14
CA LEU A 643 -6.72 27.88 3.51
C LEU A 643 -6.77 27.68 5.03
N ALA A 644 -5.73 28.09 5.76
CA ALA A 644 -5.63 27.88 7.20
C ALA A 644 -6.57 28.75 8.04
N PHE A 645 -6.87 29.98 7.60
CA PHE A 645 -7.69 30.92 8.37
C PHE A 645 -9.16 30.97 7.90
N GLU A 646 -9.46 30.65 6.63
CA GLU A 646 -10.81 30.81 6.07
C GLU A 646 -11.45 29.49 5.61
N ARG A 647 -10.79 28.69 4.77
CA ARG A 647 -11.41 27.50 4.16
C ARG A 647 -11.49 26.30 5.12
N LEU A 648 -10.34 25.81 5.59
CA LEU A 648 -10.25 24.60 6.41
C LEU A 648 -11.06 24.67 7.71
N PRO A 649 -11.06 25.76 8.51
CA PRO A 649 -11.88 25.83 9.70
C PRO A 649 -13.38 25.64 9.41
N ARG A 650 -13.88 26.23 8.32
CA ARG A 650 -15.29 26.08 7.91
C ARG A 650 -15.60 24.66 7.47
N SER A 651 -14.73 24.06 6.66
CA SER A 651 -14.94 22.69 6.17
C SER A 651 -14.90 21.65 7.30
N ILE A 652 -13.98 21.79 8.26
CA ILE A 652 -13.93 20.90 9.44
C ILE A 652 -15.20 21.08 10.28
N ALA A 653 -15.63 22.33 10.53
CA ALA A 653 -16.85 22.61 11.30
C ALA A 653 -18.11 22.07 10.61
N GLU A 654 -18.17 22.09 9.29
CA GLU A 654 -19.27 21.53 8.52
C GLU A 654 -19.34 20.00 8.63
N VAL A 655 -18.20 19.31 8.42
CA VAL A 655 -18.11 17.85 8.59
C VAL A 655 -18.52 17.47 10.02
N ASP A 656 -18.00 18.17 11.01
CA ASP A 656 -18.31 17.96 12.42
C ASP A 656 -19.82 18.08 12.69
N ARG A 657 -20.42 19.20 12.27
CA ARG A 657 -21.86 19.49 12.43
C ARG A 657 -22.75 18.43 11.78
N LEU A 658 -22.40 17.95 10.60
CA LEU A 658 -23.22 17.01 9.83
C LEU A 658 -23.08 15.57 10.32
N VAL A 659 -21.90 15.19 10.80
CA VAL A 659 -21.55 13.79 11.04
C VAL A 659 -21.56 13.43 12.52
N ARG A 660 -21.01 14.26 13.41
CA ARG A 660 -20.76 13.89 14.82
C ARG A 660 -22.04 13.48 15.56
N GLY A 661 -23.14 14.20 15.32
CA GLY A 661 -24.44 13.95 15.95
C GLY A 661 -25.35 12.97 15.19
N ASN A 662 -24.88 12.37 14.09
CA ASN A 662 -25.69 11.47 13.29
C ASN A 662 -26.02 10.18 14.05
N GLU A 663 -27.31 9.87 14.20
CA GLU A 663 -27.78 8.72 14.96
C GLU A 663 -27.26 7.38 14.43
N ILE A 664 -27.14 7.23 13.10
CA ILE A 664 -26.65 6.00 12.47
C ILE A 664 -25.17 5.81 12.77
N LEU A 665 -24.37 6.88 12.65
CA LEU A 665 -22.95 6.82 12.99
C LEU A 665 -22.79 6.42 14.46
N VAL A 666 -23.47 7.11 15.37
CA VAL A 666 -23.38 6.83 16.81
C VAL A 666 -23.79 5.39 17.10
N ALA A 667 -24.89 4.90 16.53
CA ALA A 667 -25.36 3.53 16.73
C ALA A 667 -24.40 2.46 16.18
N ARG A 668 -23.67 2.75 15.08
CA ARG A 668 -22.74 1.81 14.44
C ARG A 668 -21.31 1.86 14.97
N SER A 669 -20.95 2.88 15.75
CA SER A 669 -19.56 3.11 16.17
C SER A 669 -19.37 3.18 17.69
N LYS A 670 -20.34 3.71 18.43
CA LYS A 670 -20.23 3.89 19.88
C LYS A 670 -20.42 2.55 20.60
N GLY A 671 -19.48 2.20 21.47
CA GLY A 671 -19.42 0.92 22.17
C GLY A 671 -19.05 -0.28 21.30
N VAL A 672 -18.69 -0.07 20.03
CA VAL A 672 -18.27 -1.15 19.12
C VAL A 672 -16.75 -1.29 19.16
N SER A 673 -16.26 -2.52 19.32
CA SER A 673 -14.82 -2.85 19.38
C SER A 673 -13.99 -1.97 20.36
N PRO A 674 -14.42 -1.80 21.63
CA PRO A 674 -13.63 -1.05 22.60
C PRO A 674 -12.32 -1.78 22.89
N MET A 675 -11.21 -1.05 22.86
CA MET A 675 -9.87 -1.59 23.14
C MET A 675 -9.28 -0.90 24.36
N SER A 676 -8.79 -1.69 25.32
CA SER A 676 -8.07 -1.14 26.46
C SER A 676 -6.70 -0.61 26.03
N ALA A 677 -6.26 0.46 26.67
CA ALA A 677 -4.98 1.06 26.33
C ALA A 677 -3.78 0.11 26.62
N GLU A 678 -3.88 -0.72 27.67
CA GLU A 678 -2.90 -1.76 27.98
C GLU A 678 -2.78 -2.78 26.83
N HIS A 679 -3.90 -3.20 26.26
CA HIS A 679 -3.90 -4.13 25.13
C HIS A 679 -3.27 -3.50 23.88
N LEU A 680 -3.59 -2.24 23.57
CA LEU A 680 -3.00 -1.52 22.44
C LEU A 680 -1.49 -1.34 22.60
N LEU A 681 -1.02 -0.95 23.79
CA LEU A 681 0.42 -0.84 24.09
C LEU A 681 1.14 -2.20 23.97
N ASN A 682 0.52 -3.28 24.46
CA ASN A 682 1.07 -4.62 24.30
C ASN A 682 1.18 -5.04 22.82
N CYS A 683 0.24 -4.60 21.98
CA CYS A 683 0.28 -4.75 20.52
C CYS A 683 1.20 -3.73 19.83
N SER A 684 1.93 -2.89 20.58
CA SER A 684 2.80 -1.82 20.07
C SER A 684 2.08 -0.74 19.24
N ILE A 685 0.77 -0.60 19.43
CA ILE A 685 -0.07 0.37 18.72
C ILE A 685 0.00 1.72 19.43
N THR A 686 0.29 2.77 18.67
CA THR A 686 0.37 4.16 19.13
C THR A 686 -0.50 5.06 18.23
N GLY A 687 -0.46 6.38 18.44
CA GLY A 687 -1.19 7.32 17.59
C GLY A 687 -2.68 7.45 17.92
N PRO A 688 -3.54 7.75 16.93
CA PRO A 688 -4.96 8.00 17.16
C PRO A 688 -5.69 6.84 17.85
N MET A 689 -5.25 5.60 17.60
CA MET A 689 -5.79 4.39 18.22
C MET A 689 -5.56 4.37 19.74
N LEU A 690 -4.33 4.66 20.18
CA LEU A 690 -3.97 4.71 21.60
C LEU A 690 -4.61 5.90 22.31
N ARG A 691 -4.64 7.06 21.63
CA ARG A 691 -5.31 8.27 22.11
C ARG A 691 -6.81 8.08 22.30
N ALA A 692 -7.47 7.34 21.42
CA ALA A 692 -8.89 7.00 21.56
C ALA A 692 -9.16 6.15 22.82
N ALA A 693 -8.21 5.34 23.27
CA ALA A 693 -8.29 4.56 24.50
C ALA A 693 -7.96 5.36 25.78
N GLY A 694 -7.74 6.67 25.66
CA GLY A 694 -7.60 7.59 26.80
C GLY A 694 -6.18 7.87 27.28
N ILE A 695 -5.14 7.38 26.60
CA ILE A 695 -3.75 7.71 26.94
C ILE A 695 -3.29 8.92 26.09
N PRO A 696 -2.93 10.07 26.70
CA PRO A 696 -2.43 11.24 25.99
C PRO A 696 -0.95 11.07 25.57
N TYR A 697 -0.68 10.10 24.69
CA TYR A 697 0.65 9.81 24.16
C TYR A 697 0.77 10.32 22.72
N ASP A 698 1.77 11.19 22.48
CA ASP A 698 2.09 11.76 21.17
C ASP A 698 3.60 12.02 21.10
N VAL A 699 4.26 11.49 20.07
CA VAL A 699 5.73 11.61 19.92
C VAL A 699 6.16 13.08 19.83
N ARG A 700 5.32 13.98 19.28
CA ARG A 700 5.63 15.41 19.14
C ARG A 700 5.78 16.13 20.48
N LYS A 701 5.19 15.61 21.57
CA LYS A 701 5.29 16.16 22.92
C LYS A 701 6.25 15.35 23.80
N VAL A 702 6.27 14.03 23.66
CA VAL A 702 7.10 13.12 24.48
C VAL A 702 8.58 13.19 24.08
N GLU A 703 8.85 13.21 22.78
CA GLU A 703 10.20 13.33 22.21
C GLU A 703 10.14 14.36 21.06
N PRO A 704 10.04 15.66 21.39
CA PRO A 704 9.89 16.70 20.38
C PRO A 704 11.03 16.67 19.37
N TYR A 705 10.68 16.66 18.09
CA TYR A 705 11.59 16.76 16.96
C TYR A 705 11.31 18.06 16.19
N SER A 706 12.25 18.50 15.36
CA SER A 706 12.13 19.78 14.65
C SER A 706 11.88 20.92 15.66
N ILE A 707 10.77 21.66 15.53
CA ILE A 707 10.38 22.77 16.41
C ILE A 707 8.98 22.58 17.03
N TYR A 708 8.51 21.35 17.18
CA TYR A 708 7.19 21.05 17.76
C TYR A 708 7.04 21.51 19.22
N ASP A 709 8.15 21.67 19.93
CA ASP A 709 8.23 22.18 21.31
C ASP A 709 7.78 23.64 21.47
N ARG A 710 7.81 24.42 20.38
CA ARG A 710 7.43 25.85 20.38
C ARG A 710 5.95 26.11 20.17
N PHE A 711 5.19 25.11 19.72
CA PHE A 711 3.78 25.28 19.41
C PHE A 711 2.88 24.84 20.57
N GLU A 712 1.85 25.63 20.81
CA GLU A 712 0.82 25.32 21.80
C GLU A 712 -0.30 24.53 21.14
N PHE A 713 -0.45 23.26 21.53
CA PHE A 713 -1.52 22.38 21.10
C PHE A 713 -1.79 21.32 22.15
N GLU A 714 -3.03 20.83 22.16
CA GLU A 714 -3.50 19.80 23.06
C GLU A 714 -3.49 18.43 22.38
N ILE A 715 -3.31 17.36 23.17
CA ILE A 715 -3.40 15.99 22.67
C ILE A 715 -4.84 15.51 22.88
N PRO A 716 -5.65 15.35 21.82
CA PRO A 716 -7.02 14.88 21.97
C PRO A 716 -7.04 13.42 22.39
N THR A 717 -7.88 13.09 23.36
CA THR A 717 -8.05 11.72 23.88
C THR A 717 -9.53 11.32 23.88
N GLY A 718 -9.79 10.04 23.61
CA GLY A 718 -11.09 9.42 23.83
C GLY A 718 -11.23 8.88 25.26
N THR A 719 -12.33 8.17 25.53
CA THR A 719 -12.61 7.62 26.87
C THR A 719 -12.72 6.10 26.89
N THR A 720 -13.25 5.52 25.82
CA THR A 720 -13.66 4.11 25.73
C THR A 720 -12.76 3.32 24.79
N GLY A 721 -12.14 3.97 23.79
CA GLY A 721 -11.33 3.29 22.77
C GLY A 721 -12.15 2.59 21.68
N ASP A 722 -13.45 2.92 21.57
CA ASP A 722 -14.36 2.41 20.56
C ASP A 722 -14.15 3.10 19.18
N LEU A 723 -14.93 2.70 18.19
CA LEU A 723 -14.81 3.27 16.83
C LEU A 723 -15.18 4.77 16.79
N TYR A 724 -16.11 5.21 17.65
CA TYR A 724 -16.54 6.61 17.70
C TYR A 724 -15.48 7.54 18.28
N ASP A 725 -14.77 7.09 19.32
CA ASP A 725 -13.65 7.81 19.92
C ASP A 725 -12.50 7.95 18.92
N ARG A 726 -12.19 6.90 18.16
CA ARG A 726 -11.16 6.94 17.09
C ARG A 726 -11.50 7.95 15.99
N PHE A 727 -12.77 8.07 15.64
CA PHE A 727 -13.26 9.07 14.70
C PHE A 727 -13.15 10.49 15.28
N THR A 728 -13.59 10.67 16.53
CA THR A 728 -13.61 11.97 17.20
C THR A 728 -12.20 12.50 17.46
N VAL A 729 -11.25 11.64 17.84
CA VAL A 729 -9.83 11.99 18.00
C VAL A 729 -9.26 12.53 16.68
N ARG A 730 -9.52 11.89 15.53
CA ARG A 730 -9.03 12.38 14.23
C ARG A 730 -9.64 13.73 13.83
N LEU A 731 -10.93 13.94 14.11
CA LEU A 731 -11.56 15.26 13.93
C LEU A 731 -10.89 16.32 14.81
N ALA A 732 -10.64 16.00 16.08
CA ALA A 732 -9.97 16.91 17.01
C ALA A 732 -8.52 17.19 16.61
N GLU A 733 -7.79 16.18 16.11
CA GLU A 733 -6.44 16.33 15.57
C GLU A 733 -6.40 17.32 14.40
N MET A 734 -7.42 17.35 13.53
CA MET A 734 -7.48 18.35 12.45
C MET A 734 -7.56 19.78 13.00
N TYR A 735 -8.33 20.03 14.07
CA TYR A 735 -8.34 21.34 14.72
C TYR A 735 -6.99 21.70 15.36
N GLN A 736 -6.32 20.73 15.99
CA GLN A 736 -5.01 20.96 16.60
C GLN A 736 -3.92 21.20 15.55
N SER A 737 -3.91 20.44 14.46
CA SER A 737 -3.03 20.68 13.31
C SER A 737 -3.28 22.04 12.68
N LEU A 738 -4.54 22.46 12.56
CA LEU A 738 -4.88 23.79 12.07
C LEU A 738 -4.33 24.90 12.98
N SER A 739 -4.43 24.73 14.31
CA SER A 739 -3.82 25.65 15.28
C SER A 739 -2.30 25.75 15.12
N ILE A 740 -1.61 24.61 14.94
CA ILE A 740 -0.16 24.58 14.70
C ILE A 740 0.17 25.31 13.39
N VAL A 741 -0.56 25.06 12.31
CA VAL A 741 -0.36 25.73 11.01
C VAL A 741 -0.55 27.24 11.14
N GLN A 742 -1.58 27.70 11.86
CA GLN A 742 -1.83 29.13 12.07
C GLN A 742 -0.72 29.79 12.88
N GLN A 743 -0.20 29.13 13.92
CA GLN A 743 0.95 29.62 14.70
C GLN A 743 2.22 29.66 13.85
N ALA A 744 2.50 28.59 13.10
CA ALA A 744 3.68 28.51 12.23
C ALA A 744 3.66 29.54 11.09
N LEU A 745 2.50 29.86 10.51
CA LEU A 745 2.36 30.91 9.49
C LEU A 745 2.51 32.33 10.05
N ARG A 746 2.13 32.55 11.31
CA ARG A 746 2.29 33.84 12.00
C ARG A 746 3.76 34.11 12.33
N ASP A 747 4.46 33.09 12.82
CA ASP A 747 5.81 33.22 13.38
C ASP A 747 6.92 32.81 12.39
N LEU A 748 6.58 32.58 11.11
CA LEU A 748 7.51 32.12 10.07
C LEU A 748 8.67 33.12 9.87
N PRO A 749 9.93 32.75 10.22
CA PRO A 749 11.05 33.66 10.08
C PRO A 749 11.56 33.71 8.62
N ALA A 750 12.19 34.83 8.26
CA ALA A 750 13.03 34.89 7.07
C ALA A 750 14.39 34.21 7.33
N GLY A 751 15.01 33.62 6.31
CA GLY A 751 16.31 32.96 6.47
C GLY A 751 16.64 31.98 5.36
N GLU A 752 17.74 31.24 5.54
CA GLU A 752 18.13 30.16 4.63
C GLU A 752 17.24 28.92 4.82
N VAL A 753 17.09 28.13 3.76
CA VAL A 753 16.22 26.94 3.75
C VAL A 753 16.99 25.62 3.65
N LEU A 754 18.31 25.68 3.52
CA LEU A 754 19.19 24.52 3.45
C LEU A 754 20.54 24.85 4.09
N THR A 755 21.01 23.98 4.99
CA THR A 755 22.34 24.11 5.58
C THR A 755 23.42 23.83 4.54
N GLY A 756 24.26 24.83 4.26
CA GLY A 756 25.42 24.68 3.39
C GLY A 756 25.08 24.54 1.90
N ARG A 757 25.94 23.84 1.15
CA ARG A 757 25.77 23.66 -0.31
C ARG A 757 24.97 22.40 -0.61
N LYS A 758 24.24 22.41 -1.73
CA LYS A 758 23.55 21.22 -2.26
C LYS A 758 24.58 20.11 -2.55
N LEU A 759 24.53 19.04 -1.76
CA LEU A 759 25.38 17.87 -1.95
C LEU A 759 24.67 16.85 -2.83
N TRP A 760 25.33 16.39 -3.90
CA TRP A 760 24.86 15.30 -4.75
C TRP A 760 25.17 13.92 -4.17
N GLN A 761 26.12 13.85 -3.25
CA GLN A 761 26.50 12.66 -2.51
C GLN A 761 26.73 13.05 -1.05
N VAL A 762 25.93 12.49 -0.14
CA VAL A 762 26.06 12.74 1.29
C VAL A 762 27.01 11.73 1.89
N ARG A 763 27.96 12.22 2.70
CA ARG A 763 28.80 11.36 3.54
C ARG A 763 28.13 11.22 4.89
N VAL A 764 27.63 10.02 5.17
CA VAL A 764 27.03 9.68 6.46
C VAL A 764 28.11 8.99 7.30
N PRO A 765 28.37 9.44 8.54
CA PRO A 765 29.31 8.76 9.43
C PRO A 765 28.90 7.31 9.72
N LYS A 766 29.89 6.46 10.01
CA LYS A 766 29.65 5.09 10.51
C LYS A 766 28.84 5.16 11.80
N GLY A 767 27.76 4.39 11.86
CA GLY A 767 26.89 4.35 13.03
C GLY A 767 25.51 3.80 12.73
N GLU A 768 24.67 3.79 13.75
CA GLU A 768 23.27 3.37 13.65
C GLU A 768 22.38 4.42 14.31
N ALA A 769 21.23 4.67 13.71
CA ALA A 769 20.22 5.55 14.25
C ALA A 769 18.83 4.99 14.02
N TYR A 770 18.02 5.10 15.06
CA TYR A 770 16.57 5.04 14.97
C TYR A 770 16.02 6.44 15.24
N ALA A 771 15.20 6.92 14.31
CA ALA A 771 14.40 8.13 14.50
C ALA A 771 12.95 7.83 14.15
N ARG A 772 12.06 8.54 14.82
CA ARG A 772 10.62 8.34 14.73
C ARG A 772 9.90 9.68 14.74
N ILE A 773 8.74 9.70 14.13
CA ILE A 773 7.84 10.85 14.13
C ILE A 773 6.41 10.39 14.42
N GLU A 774 5.54 11.33 14.76
CA GLU A 774 4.10 11.11 14.82
C GLU A 774 3.50 11.32 13.43
N ALA A 775 3.41 10.28 12.60
CA ALA A 775 2.66 10.34 11.36
C ALA A 775 1.14 10.37 11.65
N PRO A 776 0.28 10.74 10.68
CA PRO A 776 -1.17 10.80 10.91
C PRO A 776 -1.79 9.45 11.34
N LYS A 777 -1.12 8.34 11.02
CA LYS A 777 -1.53 6.97 11.33
C LYS A 777 -0.92 6.41 12.63
N GLY A 778 0.00 7.16 13.25
CA GLY A 778 0.75 6.77 14.45
C GLY A 778 2.27 6.88 14.27
N GLU A 779 3.03 6.17 15.12
CA GLU A 779 4.50 6.24 15.12
C GLU A 779 5.10 5.70 13.80
N LEU A 780 5.80 6.54 13.04
CA LEU A 780 6.56 6.13 11.86
C LEU A 780 8.03 6.20 12.19
N GLY A 781 8.76 5.09 12.02
CA GLY A 781 10.17 4.99 12.38
C GLY A 781 11.06 4.53 11.23
N PHE A 782 12.30 5.03 11.21
CA PHE A 782 13.35 4.56 10.30
C PHE A 782 14.56 4.11 11.11
N PHE A 783 14.97 2.86 10.92
CA PHE A 783 16.21 2.31 11.45
C PHE A 783 17.24 2.23 10.31
N VAL A 784 18.34 2.98 10.46
CA VAL A 784 19.37 3.10 9.43
C VAL A 784 20.72 2.76 10.04
N VAL A 785 21.46 1.87 9.37
CA VAL A 785 22.85 1.55 9.70
C VAL A 785 23.73 2.06 8.56
N SER A 786 24.81 2.78 8.90
CA SER A 786 25.80 3.29 7.97
C SER A 786 27.16 2.64 8.22
N ASP A 787 27.79 2.18 7.15
CA ASP A 787 29.18 1.72 7.13
C ASP A 787 30.14 2.84 6.65
N GLY A 788 29.68 4.09 6.57
CA GLY A 788 30.44 5.22 6.03
C GLY A 788 30.43 5.30 4.50
N GLY A 789 29.81 4.33 3.82
CA GLY A 789 29.58 4.33 2.39
C GLY A 789 28.51 5.33 1.95
N PRO A 790 28.33 5.51 0.63
CA PRO A 790 27.29 6.38 0.08
C PRO A 790 25.88 5.77 0.11
N ASN A 791 25.76 4.50 0.51
CA ASN A 791 24.54 3.71 0.55
C ASN A 791 24.35 3.23 2.00
N PRO A 792 23.11 3.16 2.50
CA PRO A 792 22.87 2.62 3.84
C PRO A 792 23.17 1.12 3.86
N TYR A 793 23.91 0.68 4.88
CA TYR A 793 24.19 -0.74 5.09
C TYR A 793 22.91 -1.52 5.43
N ARG A 794 22.06 -0.94 6.28
CA ARG A 794 20.71 -1.41 6.56
C ARG A 794 19.73 -0.24 6.47
N TYR A 795 18.59 -0.49 5.85
CA TYR A 795 17.48 0.45 5.76
C TYR A 795 16.21 -0.30 6.14
N HIS A 796 15.62 0.05 7.28
CA HIS A 796 14.40 -0.59 7.77
C HIS A 796 13.35 0.46 8.15
N VAL A 797 12.09 0.15 7.84
CA VAL A 797 10.96 1.06 8.08
C VAL A 797 9.98 0.41 9.05
N ARG A 798 9.72 1.07 10.17
CA ARG A 798 8.63 0.74 11.10
C ARG A 798 7.36 1.46 10.65
N ALA A 799 6.49 0.74 9.92
CA ALA A 799 5.26 1.31 9.38
C ALA A 799 4.10 1.22 10.39
N PRO A 800 3.40 2.33 10.69
CA PRO A 800 2.27 2.31 11.62
C PRO A 800 1.12 1.41 11.15
N SER A 801 0.75 1.42 9.86
CA SER A 801 -0.30 0.50 9.36
C SER A 801 0.03 -0.97 9.57
N PHE A 802 1.31 -1.37 9.47
CA PHE A 802 1.71 -2.76 9.66
C PHE A 802 1.49 -3.20 11.11
N ILE A 803 1.90 -2.37 12.07
CA ILE A 803 1.75 -2.66 13.50
C ILE A 803 0.28 -2.58 13.94
N ASN A 804 -0.49 -1.63 13.41
CA ASN A 804 -1.90 -1.50 13.74
C ASN A 804 -2.74 -2.73 13.34
N LEU A 805 -2.30 -3.52 12.35
CA LEU A 805 -2.95 -4.76 11.94
C LEU A 805 -2.76 -5.92 12.93
N THR A 806 -1.78 -5.86 13.84
CA THR A 806 -1.55 -6.93 14.83
C THR A 806 -2.76 -7.20 15.71
N ALA A 807 -3.54 -6.17 16.03
CA ALA A 807 -4.73 -6.29 16.88
C ALA A 807 -6.05 -6.42 16.08
N LEU A 808 -6.00 -6.54 14.75
CA LEU A 808 -7.23 -6.57 13.93
C LEU A 808 -8.13 -7.77 14.27
N ASP A 809 -7.54 -8.92 14.57
CA ASP A 809 -8.26 -10.11 15.01
C ASP A 809 -8.98 -9.88 16.34
N ASP A 810 -8.29 -9.31 17.33
CA ASP A 810 -8.88 -9.00 18.64
C ASP A 810 -10.02 -8.00 18.53
N MET A 811 -9.87 -7.01 17.65
CA MET A 811 -10.90 -6.01 17.39
C MET A 811 -12.17 -6.58 16.75
N CYS A 812 -12.06 -7.66 15.98
CA CYS A 812 -13.19 -8.23 15.24
C CYS A 812 -13.87 -9.41 15.95
N ARG A 813 -13.18 -10.08 16.88
CA ARG A 813 -13.72 -11.27 17.58
C ARG A 813 -15.02 -10.95 18.32
N GLY A 814 -16.02 -11.82 18.11
CA GLY A 814 -17.36 -11.67 18.70
C GLY A 814 -18.27 -10.66 18.01
N LEU A 815 -17.76 -9.89 17.05
CA LEU A 815 -18.57 -8.96 16.25
C LEU A 815 -19.19 -9.65 15.02
N LYS A 816 -20.07 -8.93 14.34
CA LYS A 816 -20.66 -9.37 13.07
C LYS A 816 -19.72 -9.10 11.91
N VAL A 817 -19.89 -9.84 10.82
CA VAL A 817 -19.14 -9.66 9.56
C VAL A 817 -19.12 -8.19 9.10
N ALA A 818 -20.26 -7.50 9.15
CA ALA A 818 -20.37 -6.11 8.71
C ALA A 818 -19.54 -5.14 9.57
N ASP A 819 -19.32 -5.47 10.84
CA ASP A 819 -18.55 -4.62 11.75
C ASP A 819 -17.04 -4.77 11.53
N SER A 820 -16.58 -5.89 10.96
CA SER A 820 -15.16 -6.04 10.58
C SER A 820 -14.71 -4.96 9.59
N ILE A 821 -15.59 -4.55 8.67
CA ILE A 821 -15.33 -3.48 7.70
C ILE A 821 -15.23 -2.11 8.40
N ALA A 822 -16.13 -1.84 9.35
CA ALA A 822 -16.10 -0.62 10.14
C ALA A 822 -14.84 -0.53 11.03
N VAL A 823 -14.48 -1.65 11.67
CA VAL A 823 -13.24 -1.77 12.45
C VAL A 823 -12.04 -1.49 11.55
N PHE A 824 -11.95 -2.16 10.41
CA PHE A 824 -10.87 -2.00 9.45
C PHE A 824 -10.72 -0.56 8.96
N GLY A 825 -11.81 0.10 8.55
CA GLY A 825 -11.81 1.51 8.15
C GLY A 825 -11.38 2.45 9.28
N SER A 826 -11.72 2.14 10.54
CA SER A 826 -11.34 2.96 11.70
C SER A 826 -9.84 2.93 12.03
N VAL A 827 -9.12 1.89 11.60
CA VAL A 827 -7.68 1.76 11.82
C VAL A 827 -6.89 2.69 10.88
N ASP A 828 -7.48 3.05 9.73
CA ASP A 828 -6.90 3.93 8.71
C ASP A 828 -5.56 3.43 8.18
N ILE A 829 -5.58 2.31 7.46
CA ILE A 829 -4.36 1.67 6.96
C ILE A 829 -4.03 2.04 5.52
N ASN A 830 -2.75 2.01 5.18
CA ASN A 830 -2.26 2.10 3.82
C ASN A 830 -1.37 0.89 3.48
N MET A 831 -1.79 0.09 2.50
CA MET A 831 -1.06 -1.10 2.05
C MET A 831 0.34 -0.78 1.52
N GLY A 832 0.57 0.44 1.02
CA GLY A 832 1.88 0.87 0.51
C GLY A 832 2.96 0.91 1.58
N GLU A 833 2.62 1.33 2.80
CA GLU A 833 3.54 1.30 3.94
C GLU A 833 3.50 -0.06 4.67
N CYS A 834 2.37 -0.76 4.67
CA CYS A 834 2.24 -2.08 5.28
C CYS A 834 3.22 -3.08 4.64
N ASP A 835 3.19 -3.17 3.31
CA ASP A 835 3.90 -4.21 2.58
C ASP A 835 5.32 -3.82 2.12
N ARG A 836 5.63 -2.51 2.06
CA ARG A 836 6.94 -1.94 1.70
C ARG A 836 7.47 -2.42 0.33
#